data_AF-A0A514CLK8-F1
#
_entry.id   AF-A0A514CLK8-F1
#
_cell.length_a   1.000
_cell.length_b   1.000
_cell.length_c   1.000
_cell.angle_alpha   90.00
_cell.angle_beta   90.00
_cell.angle_gamma   90.00
#
_symmetry.space_group_name_H-M   'P 1'
#
loop_
_entity.id
_entity.type
_entity.pdbx_description
1 polymer ?
#
loop_
_entity_poly.entity_id
_entity_poly.type
_entity_poly.pdbx_seq_one_letter_code
_entity_poly.pdbx_strand_id
1 'polypeptide(L)'
;MPTQEYLDMWAFQYRYDDRNRMTYKRVPGAEPVYMVYDKLDRLVLAQDGNQRKTGKWSFTKYDAFGRPVITGEKAISGSLSSIRKAVDGHSVLHETYTGSGTTKYSNTAYPASVAEPEIHTVTYYDNYGFTSKSFSLPPGLSGSAGGKIVPVAFNTVKGQLTGTKVKILGTTNDYVETVNFYDDRYRLIQSKVVNYKNGNDIVSTQYDFAGRVRKTHLEHYNPTADISSTEVTQEYTYDHAGRLLTVNHSINGVTPVTLLSNTYNELGELVNKDLAEGFEDIDYAYNIRGWLTKINNVSDGTAKLFEMDMQYDNAPSGHKAYNGNIGSTVWKNPYESTVNRYDYNYDPMNRLTKALYSNGGAGTMGFDVPQISYDLNGNIETLQRRGNDENDNANVTIDNLIYTYARGNQLSKVTDSSGKTAGFKDGTNQTTEYFYDENGNMKEDRNKGITSITYNHLNLPEKVTFNANKYIEYTYDASGTKLSQRTVDGNTTKVSDYLGGFVYENNALQFVQHDEGRIVPKDGGWDYQYNLKDHPEESSGQALGNVRATFKTDEEVDNYLATFENDSQTKNYEETYFSRYGEVTRINANIFDHTDAGTSKTYTSRLNGTGNEVYGLAKSLEVKPGDKVSAEVWAKYLDPETKGASGSSFAQLIEDLSNNASHIVVDGATAGTDPVIPFAGMISHGSGQAGAPKAYLNLLVLDRNQNYVSSSFVQVSTSAKENGSDIPHEYRKINPVTIKESGYVYIYQPQAGQALSNETGSRIEVFPDSHTGQAFDDFKVTHTHSPIVQKDDYYPFGMSFNSYSRPGATSQKYLYNRGSELIDDLNLGLYWTPNRFYDPAIGRFLGTDKLSDMYTSISPMVFGFNNPIKFNDPTGLLGECDDCPEVDLPEVTVTASRLQEANPDYSLLFEQFRNSTNTVYRNLGYVAQNKGAKEARDLLTRGRPLHYSDFEAQQSINSDYLDGIRYLYKYGVTGSIVIIAASPILIENLVQATGTKAALEMGTETVLQMGSSLIFRGDLSSVDVANIGLASVFGKFSFVSQAFIDYNIQDGVSTSFGLGENGKSLFSTGVDLGVGSFNLGHSEILNVSDINKKVIKIYNNIFSGARKGIGEYSKTKE
;
A
#
# COMPACT_ATOMS: atom_id res chain seq x y z
N MET A 1 44.56 1.51 14.88
CA MET A 1 43.21 0.95 15.17
C MET A 1 42.31 2.09 15.56
N PRO A 2 41.04 2.12 15.12
CA PRO A 2 40.03 3.00 15.71
C PRO A 2 39.86 2.72 17.21
N THR A 3 39.32 3.68 17.96
CA THR A 3 38.91 3.45 19.35
C THR A 3 37.67 2.56 19.40
N GLN A 4 37.43 1.87 20.52
CA GLN A 4 36.21 1.08 20.69
C GLN A 4 34.95 1.95 20.54
N GLU A 5 34.97 3.18 21.08
CA GLU A 5 33.92 4.18 20.92
C GLU A 5 33.62 4.51 19.45
N TYR A 6 34.66 4.68 18.61
CA TYR A 6 34.47 4.89 17.17
C TYR A 6 33.84 3.66 16.49
N LEU A 7 34.28 2.44 16.86
CA LEU A 7 33.69 1.20 16.35
C LEU A 7 32.23 1.02 16.80
N ASP A 8 31.89 1.46 18.01
CA ASP A 8 30.53 1.38 18.56
C ASP A 8 29.56 2.35 17.86
N MET A 9 30.06 3.49 17.38
CA MET A 9 29.28 4.47 16.61
C MET A 9 29.10 4.09 15.14
N TRP A 10 30.11 3.47 14.51
CA TRP A 10 30.18 3.39 13.04
C TRP A 10 30.38 1.99 12.45
N ALA A 11 30.79 0.99 13.23
CA ALA A 11 31.13 -0.34 12.73
C ALA A 11 30.13 -1.41 13.18
N PHE A 12 29.75 -2.28 12.24
CA PHE A 12 29.16 -3.58 12.57
C PHE A 12 30.23 -4.44 13.27
N GLN A 13 29.91 -4.99 14.44
CA GLN A 13 30.85 -5.80 15.23
C GLN A 13 30.25 -7.17 15.55
N TYR A 14 30.97 -8.21 15.16
CA TYR A 14 30.59 -9.61 15.41
C TYR A 14 31.68 -10.30 16.22
N ARG A 15 31.32 -11.09 17.23
CA ARG A 15 32.27 -11.93 17.96
C ARG A 15 31.74 -13.36 18.06
N TYR A 16 32.64 -14.30 17.88
CA TYR A 16 32.33 -15.72 17.75
C TYR A 16 32.94 -16.52 18.91
N ASP A 17 32.35 -17.67 19.26
CA ASP A 17 32.96 -18.60 20.21
C ASP A 17 33.95 -19.57 19.54
N ASP A 18 34.56 -20.50 20.29
CA ASP A 18 35.51 -21.50 19.75
C ASP A 18 34.83 -22.51 18.79
N ARG A 19 33.50 -22.49 18.68
CA ARG A 19 32.70 -23.23 17.69
C ARG A 19 32.32 -22.32 16.50
N ASN A 20 32.98 -21.16 16.35
CA ASN A 20 32.65 -19.98 15.55
C ASN A 20 31.15 -19.62 15.43
N ARG A 21 30.34 -19.86 16.45
CA ARG A 21 28.95 -19.38 16.51
C ARG A 21 28.93 -17.92 16.93
N MET A 22 28.07 -17.09 16.33
CA MET A 22 28.00 -15.66 16.64
C MET A 22 27.45 -15.46 18.05
N THR A 23 28.26 -15.03 19.02
CA THR A 23 27.79 -14.84 20.41
C THR A 23 27.62 -13.38 20.82
N TYR A 24 27.93 -12.46 19.91
CA TYR A 24 27.86 -11.01 20.03
C TYR A 24 27.60 -10.43 18.64
N LYS A 25 26.56 -9.61 18.50
CA LYS A 25 26.30 -8.74 17.34
C LYS A 25 26.14 -7.30 17.85
N ARG A 26 26.77 -6.32 17.20
CA ARG A 26 26.47 -4.89 17.39
C ARG A 26 26.30 -4.24 16.04
N VAL A 27 25.21 -3.50 15.87
CA VAL A 27 24.96 -2.62 14.73
C VAL A 27 25.30 -1.17 15.11
N PRO A 28 25.76 -0.32 14.17
CA PRO A 28 26.11 1.08 14.46
C PRO A 28 24.93 1.84 15.10
N GLY A 29 25.16 2.43 16.29
CA GLY A 29 24.13 3.21 17.01
C GLY A 29 23.28 2.42 18.02
N ALA A 30 23.38 1.08 18.07
CA ALA A 30 22.74 0.26 19.09
C ALA A 30 23.76 -0.35 20.07
N GLU A 31 23.29 -0.77 21.25
CA GLU A 31 24.00 -1.69 22.14
C GLU A 31 24.01 -3.11 21.55
N PRO A 32 24.97 -3.96 21.94
CA PRO A 32 25.09 -5.29 21.36
C PRO A 32 23.96 -6.23 21.78
N VAL A 33 23.64 -7.19 20.91
CA VAL A 33 22.86 -8.39 21.21
C VAL A 33 23.82 -9.51 21.62
N TYR A 34 23.55 -10.15 22.75
CA TYR A 34 24.24 -11.35 23.19
C TYR A 34 23.45 -12.60 22.83
N MET A 35 24.16 -13.64 22.40
CA MET A 35 23.57 -14.90 21.95
C MET A 35 24.17 -16.08 22.74
N VAL A 36 23.33 -17.04 23.11
CA VAL A 36 23.69 -18.26 23.85
C VAL A 36 23.06 -19.48 23.19
N TYR A 37 23.90 -20.47 22.90
CA TYR A 37 23.53 -21.69 22.20
C TYR A 37 23.59 -22.91 23.11
N ASP A 38 22.86 -23.96 22.76
CA ASP A 38 22.95 -25.26 23.42
C ASP A 38 24.10 -26.15 22.87
N LYS A 39 24.16 -27.38 23.39
CA LYS A 39 25.08 -28.43 22.94
C LYS A 39 24.91 -28.81 21.46
N LEU A 40 23.70 -28.64 20.91
CA LEU A 40 23.30 -28.98 19.54
C LEU A 40 23.48 -27.81 18.55
N ASP A 41 24.15 -26.73 18.96
CA ASP A 41 24.39 -25.52 18.15
C ASP A 41 23.13 -24.72 17.81
N ARG A 42 22.02 -24.89 18.54
CA ARG A 42 20.79 -24.09 18.38
C ARG A 42 20.78 -22.89 19.33
N LEU A 43 20.24 -21.75 18.90
CA LEU A 43 20.17 -20.55 19.73
C LEU A 43 19.06 -20.71 20.78
N VAL A 44 19.41 -20.74 22.06
CA VAL A 44 18.43 -20.92 23.15
C VAL A 44 18.10 -19.61 23.85
N LEU A 45 19.03 -18.66 23.90
CA LEU A 45 18.78 -17.32 24.46
C LEU A 45 19.38 -16.20 23.60
N ALA A 46 18.66 -15.09 23.53
CA ALA A 46 19.16 -13.80 23.04
C ALA A 46 18.87 -12.68 24.07
N GLN A 47 19.74 -11.68 24.16
CA GLN A 47 19.54 -10.48 24.99
C GLN A 47 20.08 -9.24 24.29
N ASP A 48 19.18 -8.31 23.96
CA ASP A 48 19.50 -6.98 23.44
C ASP A 48 19.90 -5.96 24.55
N GLY A 49 20.02 -4.68 24.20
CA GLY A 49 20.39 -3.61 25.13
C GLY A 49 19.30 -3.27 26.14
N ASN A 50 18.03 -3.26 25.72
CA ASN A 50 16.89 -2.94 26.57
C ASN A 50 16.55 -4.07 27.55
N GLN A 51 16.53 -5.33 27.08
CA GLN A 51 16.34 -6.53 27.88
C GLN A 51 17.40 -6.66 28.97
N ARG A 52 18.65 -6.28 28.67
CA ARG A 52 19.76 -6.27 29.63
C ARG A 52 19.51 -5.37 30.84
N LYS A 53 18.84 -4.22 30.66
CA LYS A 53 18.47 -3.33 31.77
C LYS A 53 17.49 -3.97 32.76
N THR A 54 16.70 -4.95 32.31
CA THR A 54 15.71 -5.66 33.13
C THR A 54 16.13 -7.09 33.50
N GLY A 55 17.32 -7.54 33.09
CA GLY A 55 17.80 -8.91 33.30
C GLY A 55 17.03 -9.98 32.52
N LYS A 56 16.22 -9.57 31.53
CA LYS A 56 15.47 -10.46 30.65
C LYS A 56 16.34 -11.05 29.54
N TRP A 57 15.90 -12.19 29.03
CA TRP A 57 16.40 -12.86 27.83
C TRP A 57 15.21 -13.33 27.02
N SER A 58 15.19 -13.06 25.71
CA SER A 58 14.39 -13.86 24.79
C SER A 58 14.89 -15.30 24.84
N PHE A 59 13.97 -16.27 24.86
CA PHE A 59 14.32 -17.69 24.80
C PHE A 59 13.57 -18.40 23.68
N THR A 60 14.21 -19.46 23.18
CA THR A 60 13.65 -20.38 22.17
C THR A 60 13.81 -21.81 22.66
N LYS A 61 12.72 -22.57 22.62
CA LYS A 61 12.68 -24.00 22.93
C LYS A 61 12.27 -24.80 21.72
N TYR A 62 12.92 -25.94 21.55
CA TYR A 62 12.82 -26.77 20.36
C TYR A 62 12.28 -28.16 20.68
N ASP A 63 11.63 -28.82 19.71
CA ASP A 63 11.30 -30.24 19.76
C ASP A 63 12.51 -31.15 19.44
N ALA A 64 12.25 -32.46 19.42
CA ALA A 64 13.25 -33.48 19.11
C ALA A 64 13.83 -33.39 17.68
N PHE A 65 13.11 -32.75 16.74
CA PHE A 65 13.55 -32.51 15.37
C PHE A 65 14.31 -31.18 15.21
N GLY A 66 14.37 -30.37 16.26
CA GLY A 66 14.98 -29.03 16.22
C GLY A 66 14.05 -27.95 15.67
N ARG A 67 12.74 -28.21 15.55
CA ARG A 67 11.74 -27.19 15.23
C ARG A 67 11.37 -26.42 16.50
N PRO A 68 11.13 -25.10 16.46
CA PRO A 68 10.79 -24.32 17.65
C PRO A 68 9.34 -24.52 18.04
N VAL A 69 9.08 -24.69 19.33
CA VAL A 69 7.77 -25.03 19.88
C VAL A 69 7.29 -24.09 20.98
N ILE A 70 8.20 -23.38 21.64
CA ILE A 70 7.86 -22.33 22.62
C ILE A 70 8.89 -21.21 22.51
N THR A 71 8.43 -19.97 22.34
CA THR A 71 9.26 -18.76 22.49
C THR A 71 8.72 -17.87 23.61
N GLY A 72 9.55 -16.96 24.12
CA GLY A 72 9.13 -16.04 25.18
C GLY A 72 10.27 -15.20 25.73
N GLU A 73 10.02 -14.54 26.85
CA GLU A 73 11.01 -13.77 27.59
C GLU A 73 11.05 -14.16 29.07
N LYS A 74 12.26 -14.43 29.58
CA LYS A 74 12.47 -14.84 30.97
C LYS A 74 13.56 -14.02 31.64
N ALA A 75 13.36 -13.66 32.90
CA ALA A 75 14.42 -13.09 33.73
C ALA A 75 15.43 -14.19 34.10
N ILE A 76 16.69 -14.02 33.72
CA ILE A 76 17.77 -14.99 34.00
C ILE A 76 18.94 -14.26 34.64
N SER A 77 19.08 -14.45 35.95
CA SER A 77 20.14 -13.85 36.76
C SER A 77 21.48 -14.55 36.57
N GLY A 78 22.55 -13.77 36.40
CA GLY A 78 23.92 -14.26 36.38
C GLY A 78 24.79 -13.53 35.36
N SER A 79 26.09 -13.84 35.36
CA SER A 79 26.98 -13.43 34.27
C SER A 79 26.69 -14.23 32.99
N LEU A 80 27.02 -13.67 31.83
CA LEU A 80 26.96 -14.38 30.54
C LEU A 80 27.75 -15.71 30.57
N SER A 81 28.88 -15.77 31.29
CA SER A 81 29.66 -17.01 31.46
C SER A 81 28.91 -18.07 32.28
N SER A 82 28.25 -17.68 33.37
CA SER A 82 27.44 -18.61 34.18
C SER A 82 26.16 -19.06 33.47
N ILE A 83 25.53 -18.18 32.67
CA ILE A 83 24.35 -18.53 31.87
C ILE A 83 24.72 -19.55 30.79
N ARG A 84 25.81 -19.32 30.03
CA ARG A 84 26.35 -20.30 29.07
C ARG A 84 26.61 -21.65 29.73
N LYS A 85 27.29 -21.69 30.89
CA LYS A 85 27.52 -22.92 31.65
C LYS A 85 26.23 -23.62 32.12
N ALA A 86 25.16 -22.87 32.40
CA ALA A 86 23.87 -23.44 32.78
C ALA A 86 23.15 -24.06 31.57
N VAL A 87 23.16 -23.39 30.41
CA VAL A 87 22.61 -23.91 29.14
C VAL A 87 23.39 -25.15 28.69
N ASP A 88 24.73 -25.05 28.62
CA ASP A 88 25.62 -26.18 28.29
C ASP A 88 25.48 -27.33 29.31
N GLY A 89 25.23 -27.02 30.58
CA GLY A 89 25.08 -28.00 31.65
C GLY A 89 23.75 -28.76 31.62
N HIS A 90 22.72 -28.23 30.97
CA HIS A 90 21.37 -28.79 31.01
C HIS A 90 21.30 -30.17 30.30
N SER A 91 20.48 -31.07 30.84
CA SER A 91 20.37 -32.46 30.37
C SER A 91 19.25 -32.67 29.34
N VAL A 92 18.13 -31.96 29.51
CA VAL A 92 16.97 -32.03 28.60
C VAL A 92 17.16 -30.98 27.51
N LEU A 93 17.50 -31.42 26.31
CA LEU A 93 17.81 -30.50 25.21
C LEU A 93 16.58 -30.12 24.37
N HIS A 94 15.50 -30.89 24.42
CA HIS A 94 14.29 -30.61 23.66
C HIS A 94 13.03 -30.84 24.48
N GLU A 95 11.94 -30.23 24.04
CA GLU A 95 10.60 -30.47 24.56
C GLU A 95 9.93 -31.65 23.84
N THR A 96 9.13 -32.41 24.57
CA THR A 96 8.30 -33.49 24.06
C THR A 96 6.84 -33.05 24.08
N TYR A 97 6.08 -33.34 23.03
CA TYR A 97 4.64 -33.12 23.01
C TYR A 97 3.94 -34.10 23.98
N THR A 98 3.18 -33.56 24.95
CA THR A 98 2.50 -34.31 26.02
C THR A 98 0.97 -34.25 25.93
N GLY A 99 0.42 -33.42 25.04
CA GLY A 99 -1.03 -33.16 24.95
C GLY A 99 -1.64 -32.49 26.19
N SER A 100 -0.83 -32.12 27.19
CA SER A 100 -1.28 -31.72 28.53
C SER A 100 -0.51 -30.51 29.06
N GLY A 101 -1.10 -29.81 30.03
CA GLY A 101 -0.61 -28.51 30.49
C GLY A 101 -0.90 -27.37 29.49
N THR A 102 -0.42 -26.17 29.84
CA THR A 102 -0.66 -24.91 29.10
C THR A 102 -0.16 -24.96 27.65
N THR A 103 1.05 -25.47 27.43
CA THR A 103 1.73 -25.46 26.12
C THR A 103 1.55 -26.77 25.36
N LYS A 104 0.93 -27.79 25.95
CA LYS A 104 0.93 -29.19 25.44
C LYS A 104 2.32 -29.82 25.27
N TYR A 105 3.37 -29.16 25.76
CA TYR A 105 4.77 -29.60 25.73
C TYR A 105 5.32 -29.76 27.16
N SER A 106 6.39 -30.54 27.33
CA SER A 106 6.96 -30.87 28.63
C SER A 106 7.43 -29.67 29.47
N ASN A 107 7.84 -28.57 28.84
CA ASN A 107 8.41 -27.36 29.46
C ASN A 107 9.66 -27.62 30.34
N THR A 108 10.45 -28.62 30.00
CA THR A 108 11.64 -29.09 30.75
C THR A 108 12.97 -28.75 30.10
N ALA A 109 13.01 -28.35 28.82
CA ALA A 109 14.22 -27.84 28.17
C ALA A 109 14.61 -26.47 28.75
N TYR A 110 15.87 -26.04 28.58
CA TYR A 110 16.33 -24.75 29.10
C TYR A 110 15.66 -23.59 28.34
N PRO A 111 15.22 -22.50 29.01
CA PRO A 111 15.09 -22.37 30.46
C PRO A 111 13.93 -23.23 30.99
N ALA A 112 14.19 -24.08 31.99
CA ALA A 112 13.17 -24.99 32.50
C ALA A 112 12.06 -24.25 33.26
N SER A 113 10.86 -24.84 33.29
CA SER A 113 9.72 -24.35 34.07
C SER A 113 9.37 -22.88 33.74
N VAL A 114 9.13 -22.60 32.46
CA VAL A 114 8.60 -21.30 32.00
C VAL A 114 7.16 -21.13 32.48
N ALA A 115 6.82 -20.01 33.08
CA ALA A 115 5.44 -19.69 33.47
C ALA A 115 4.67 -19.12 32.27
N GLU A 116 3.35 -19.33 32.20
CA GLU A 116 2.53 -18.85 31.06
C GLU A 116 2.71 -17.34 30.74
N PRO A 117 2.83 -16.42 31.72
CA PRO A 117 3.09 -15.02 31.43
C PRO A 117 4.43 -14.72 30.73
N GLU A 118 5.42 -15.62 30.85
CA GLU A 118 6.73 -15.54 30.20
C GLU A 118 6.72 -16.05 28.74
N ILE A 119 5.60 -16.62 28.27
CA ILE A 119 5.48 -17.24 26.94
C ILE A 119 4.91 -16.25 25.92
N HIS A 120 5.57 -16.13 24.78
CA HIS A 120 5.16 -15.30 23.64
C HIS A 120 4.48 -16.13 22.56
N THR A 121 5.04 -17.28 22.18
CA THR A 121 4.41 -18.20 21.21
C THR A 121 4.48 -19.66 21.66
N VAL A 122 3.49 -20.45 21.25
CA VAL A 122 3.54 -21.92 21.22
C VAL A 122 3.17 -22.39 19.83
N THR A 123 3.91 -23.38 19.32
CA THR A 123 3.86 -23.80 17.92
C THR A 123 3.65 -25.31 17.86
N TYR A 124 2.59 -25.78 17.20
CA TYR A 124 2.14 -27.17 17.20
C TYR A 124 2.33 -27.82 15.83
N TYR A 125 2.91 -29.03 15.81
CA TYR A 125 3.21 -29.77 14.59
C TYR A 125 2.61 -31.18 14.58
N ASP A 126 2.50 -31.76 13.39
CA ASP A 126 2.27 -33.20 13.13
C ASP A 126 0.97 -33.82 13.68
N ASN A 127 0.10 -33.07 14.37
CA ASN A 127 -1.15 -33.60 14.92
C ASN A 127 -2.12 -32.49 15.36
N TYR A 128 -3.41 -32.82 15.41
CA TYR A 128 -4.48 -31.92 15.90
C TYR A 128 -4.83 -32.11 17.38
N GLY A 129 -4.11 -32.97 18.12
CA GLY A 129 -4.45 -33.32 19.51
C GLY A 129 -4.31 -32.17 20.52
N PHE A 130 -3.80 -31.01 20.11
CA PHE A 130 -3.67 -29.81 20.96
C PHE A 130 -5.00 -29.05 21.08
N THR A 131 -5.95 -29.28 20.17
CA THR A 131 -7.20 -28.52 20.00
C THR A 131 -8.41 -29.43 19.85
N SER A 132 -9.59 -28.91 20.15
CA SER A 132 -10.89 -29.52 19.83
C SER A 132 -11.50 -28.99 18.52
N LYS A 133 -10.90 -27.95 17.92
CA LYS A 133 -11.32 -27.37 16.64
C LYS A 133 -11.12 -28.42 15.54
N SER A 134 -12.12 -28.58 14.68
CA SER A 134 -12.11 -29.52 13.54
C SER A 134 -12.37 -28.81 12.22
N PHE A 135 -11.95 -29.43 11.11
CA PHE A 135 -12.27 -28.98 9.76
C PHE A 135 -13.77 -29.00 9.51
N SER A 136 -14.29 -27.96 8.86
CA SER A 136 -15.67 -27.87 8.42
C SER A 136 -15.72 -27.32 7.01
N LEU A 137 -16.26 -28.09 6.05
CA LEU A 137 -16.44 -27.61 4.68
C LEU A 137 -17.50 -26.49 4.65
N PRO A 138 -17.15 -25.26 4.24
CA PRO A 138 -18.11 -24.16 4.21
C PRO A 138 -19.10 -24.28 3.04
N PRO A 139 -20.18 -23.47 3.06
CA PRO A 139 -21.09 -23.32 1.93
C PRO A 139 -20.35 -22.99 0.62
N GLY A 140 -20.88 -23.43 -0.51
CA GLY A 140 -20.35 -23.07 -1.84
C GLY A 140 -19.02 -23.71 -2.27
N LEU A 141 -18.31 -24.45 -1.41
CA LEU A 141 -17.13 -25.27 -1.77
C LEU A 141 -17.46 -26.75 -2.07
N SER A 142 -18.73 -27.11 -2.15
CA SER A 142 -19.19 -28.48 -2.41
C SER A 142 -19.34 -28.82 -3.90
N GLY A 143 -19.18 -30.11 -4.23
CA GLY A 143 -19.44 -30.70 -5.54
C GLY A 143 -18.20 -30.92 -6.42
N SER A 144 -18.11 -32.11 -7.03
CA SER A 144 -16.92 -32.59 -7.77
C SER A 144 -16.97 -32.40 -9.29
N ALA A 145 -17.99 -31.72 -9.83
CA ALA A 145 -18.16 -31.53 -11.27
C ALA A 145 -17.19 -30.48 -11.84
N GLY A 146 -16.60 -30.74 -13.01
CA GLY A 146 -15.76 -29.77 -13.73
C GLY A 146 -14.39 -29.50 -13.07
N GLY A 147 -13.66 -30.56 -12.71
CA GLY A 147 -12.28 -30.46 -12.20
C GLY A 147 -12.15 -29.85 -10.80
N LYS A 148 -13.24 -29.79 -10.03
CA LYS A 148 -13.25 -29.30 -8.64
C LYS A 148 -12.67 -30.35 -7.69
N ILE A 149 -11.63 -29.99 -6.94
CA ILE A 149 -11.21 -30.76 -5.77
C ILE A 149 -12.02 -30.26 -4.57
N VAL A 150 -12.89 -31.12 -4.01
CA VAL A 150 -13.57 -30.81 -2.75
C VAL A 150 -12.54 -30.88 -1.62
N PRO A 151 -12.36 -29.82 -0.80
CA PRO A 151 -11.42 -29.86 0.31
C PRO A 151 -11.82 -30.90 1.37
N VAL A 152 -10.87 -31.76 1.77
CA VAL A 152 -11.06 -32.80 2.79
C VAL A 152 -9.83 -32.86 3.67
N ALA A 153 -10.01 -32.71 4.99
CA ALA A 153 -8.89 -32.69 5.93
C ALA A 153 -8.26 -34.07 6.17
N PHE A 154 -6.93 -34.10 6.12
CA PHE A 154 -6.11 -35.25 6.44
C PHE A 154 -5.70 -35.21 7.93
N ASN A 155 -6.18 -36.19 8.71
CA ASN A 155 -6.02 -36.17 10.17
C ASN A 155 -4.64 -36.67 10.67
N THR A 156 -3.80 -37.20 9.78
CA THR A 156 -2.52 -37.86 10.11
C THR A 156 -1.31 -37.13 9.53
N VAL A 157 -1.37 -35.80 9.43
CA VAL A 157 -0.29 -34.95 8.91
C VAL A 157 1.06 -35.16 9.63
N LYS A 158 2.16 -34.94 8.90
CA LYS A 158 3.55 -34.95 9.38
C LYS A 158 4.34 -33.84 8.69
N GLY A 159 5.37 -33.31 9.34
CA GLY A 159 6.10 -32.10 8.91
C GLY A 159 5.35 -30.82 9.29
N GLN A 160 4.08 -30.75 8.88
CA GLN A 160 3.23 -29.55 8.93
C GLN A 160 3.07 -28.89 10.29
N LEU A 161 2.97 -27.55 10.27
CA LEU A 161 2.42 -26.75 11.35
C LEU A 161 0.90 -26.92 11.42
N THR A 162 0.42 -27.63 12.43
CA THR A 162 -1.02 -27.82 12.66
C THR A 162 -1.69 -26.68 13.41
N GLY A 163 -0.94 -25.81 14.10
CA GLY A 163 -1.46 -24.56 14.65
C GLY A 163 -0.49 -23.78 15.54
N THR A 164 -0.92 -22.60 15.97
CA THR A 164 -0.15 -21.69 16.83
C THR A 164 -1.01 -21.10 17.95
N LYS A 165 -0.35 -20.62 19.01
CA LYS A 165 -0.91 -19.80 20.08
C LYS A 165 0.05 -18.63 20.31
N VAL A 166 -0.36 -17.42 19.92
CA VAL A 166 0.48 -16.21 19.91
C VAL A 166 -0.07 -15.19 20.91
N LYS A 167 0.75 -14.73 21.86
CA LYS A 167 0.31 -13.87 22.97
C LYS A 167 -0.08 -12.48 22.48
N ILE A 168 -1.18 -11.95 22.99
CA ILE A 168 -1.56 -10.54 22.84
C ILE A 168 -0.73 -9.74 23.85
N LEU A 169 0.14 -8.85 23.40
CA LEU A 169 1.03 -8.07 24.26
C LEU A 169 0.23 -7.08 25.12
N GLY A 170 0.75 -6.76 26.30
CA GLY A 170 0.04 -5.97 27.31
C GLY A 170 -1.04 -6.73 28.10
N THR A 171 -1.46 -7.92 27.63
CA THR A 171 -2.42 -8.77 28.36
C THR A 171 -1.74 -9.72 29.35
N THR A 172 -2.54 -10.37 30.21
CA THR A 172 -2.01 -11.37 31.16
C THR A 172 -1.63 -12.65 30.43
N ASN A 173 -2.63 -13.36 29.90
CA ASN A 173 -2.51 -14.67 29.24
C ASN A 173 -3.55 -14.80 28.11
N ASP A 174 -3.80 -13.72 27.36
CA ASP A 174 -4.72 -13.76 26.21
C ASP A 174 -3.91 -14.00 24.93
N TYR A 175 -4.46 -14.80 24.01
CA TYR A 175 -3.74 -15.29 22.84
C TYR A 175 -4.63 -15.34 21.60
N VAL A 176 -4.05 -15.04 20.45
CA VAL A 176 -4.59 -15.43 19.13
C VAL A 176 -4.25 -16.90 18.92
N GLU A 177 -5.24 -17.72 18.56
CA GLU A 177 -5.04 -19.15 18.31
C GLU A 177 -5.39 -19.52 16.86
N THR A 178 -4.43 -20.06 16.11
CA THR A 178 -4.61 -20.50 14.72
C THR A 178 -4.57 -22.02 14.64
N VAL A 179 -5.45 -22.62 13.82
CA VAL A 179 -5.44 -24.06 13.49
C VAL A 179 -5.48 -24.24 11.97
N ASN A 180 -4.51 -24.98 11.44
CA ASN A 180 -4.29 -25.15 10.01
C ASN A 180 -4.62 -26.59 9.57
N PHE A 181 -5.66 -26.76 8.77
CA PHE A 181 -6.09 -28.03 8.19
C PHE A 181 -5.54 -28.21 6.78
N TYR A 182 -4.97 -29.39 6.54
CA TYR A 182 -4.36 -29.76 5.26
C TYR A 182 -5.12 -30.90 4.59
N ASP A 183 -5.01 -31.01 3.26
CA ASP A 183 -5.42 -32.21 2.53
C ASP A 183 -4.36 -33.33 2.57
N ASP A 184 -4.65 -34.44 1.89
CA ASP A 184 -3.76 -35.61 1.76
C ASP A 184 -2.51 -35.34 0.91
N ARG A 185 -2.39 -34.14 0.33
CA ARG A 185 -1.24 -33.63 -0.43
C ARG A 185 -0.50 -32.52 0.32
N TYR A 186 -0.80 -32.34 1.61
CA TYR A 186 -0.23 -31.29 2.47
C TYR A 186 -0.48 -29.85 2.01
N ARG A 187 -1.56 -29.59 1.26
CA ARG A 187 -1.98 -28.23 0.89
C ARG A 187 -2.91 -27.66 1.94
N LEU A 188 -2.73 -26.39 2.33
CA LEU A 188 -3.59 -25.72 3.32
C LEU A 188 -5.00 -25.52 2.76
N ILE A 189 -5.97 -26.26 3.29
CA ILE A 189 -7.37 -26.17 2.85
C ILE A 189 -8.26 -25.34 3.77
N GLN A 190 -7.86 -25.11 5.02
CA GLN A 190 -8.58 -24.24 5.93
C GLN A 190 -7.67 -23.75 7.06
N SER A 191 -7.71 -22.45 7.34
CA SER A 191 -7.15 -21.87 8.56
C SER A 191 -8.29 -21.33 9.44
N LYS A 192 -8.25 -21.61 10.74
CA LYS A 192 -9.19 -21.09 11.74
C LYS A 192 -8.44 -20.28 12.78
N VAL A 193 -8.64 -18.98 12.78
CA VAL A 193 -8.10 -18.04 13.76
C VAL A 193 -9.18 -17.69 14.77
N VAL A 194 -8.89 -17.82 16.06
CA VAL A 194 -9.65 -17.11 17.10
C VAL A 194 -9.02 -15.74 17.26
N ASN A 195 -9.74 -14.71 16.84
CA ASN A 195 -9.22 -13.35 16.79
C ASN A 195 -9.24 -12.69 18.19
N TYR A 196 -8.51 -11.58 18.37
CA TYR A 196 -8.31 -10.99 19.70
C TYR A 196 -9.58 -10.38 20.34
N LYS A 197 -10.69 -10.31 19.58
CA LYS A 197 -12.02 -9.96 20.09
C LYS A 197 -12.81 -11.20 20.58
N ASN A 198 -12.21 -12.39 20.56
CA ASN A 198 -12.83 -13.70 20.79
C ASN A 198 -13.86 -14.10 19.72
N GLY A 199 -13.76 -13.51 18.54
CA GLY A 199 -14.46 -13.95 17.34
C GLY A 199 -13.69 -15.04 16.59
N ASN A 200 -14.16 -15.40 15.39
CA ASN A 200 -13.51 -16.38 14.54
C ASN A 200 -13.32 -15.82 13.14
N ASP A 201 -12.14 -16.07 12.56
CA ASP A 201 -11.85 -15.84 11.15
C ASP A 201 -11.50 -17.20 10.54
N ILE A 202 -12.30 -17.67 9.58
CA ILE A 202 -12.17 -19.00 8.97
C ILE A 202 -11.98 -18.84 7.47
N VAL A 203 -10.73 -18.93 7.00
CA VAL A 203 -10.41 -19.00 5.58
C VAL A 203 -10.41 -20.44 5.13
N SER A 204 -11.09 -20.74 4.03
CA SER A 204 -11.13 -22.05 3.39
C SER A 204 -10.74 -21.95 1.92
N THR A 205 -9.90 -22.86 1.45
CA THR A 205 -9.28 -22.81 0.12
C THR A 205 -9.64 -24.05 -0.70
N GLN A 206 -10.17 -23.85 -1.90
CA GLN A 206 -10.33 -24.88 -2.91
C GLN A 206 -9.28 -24.71 -4.01
N TYR A 207 -8.58 -25.81 -4.30
CA TYR A 207 -7.58 -25.87 -5.37
C TYR A 207 -8.13 -26.51 -6.65
N ASP A 208 -7.52 -26.18 -7.78
CA ASP A 208 -7.71 -26.92 -9.04
C ASP A 208 -6.84 -28.19 -9.10
N PHE A 209 -6.90 -28.89 -10.23
CA PHE A 209 -6.12 -30.11 -10.48
C PHE A 209 -4.60 -29.87 -10.46
N ALA A 210 -4.15 -28.69 -10.91
CA ALA A 210 -2.74 -28.29 -10.96
C ALA A 210 -2.21 -27.76 -9.60
N GLY A 211 -3.09 -27.61 -8.60
CA GLY A 211 -2.73 -27.09 -7.28
C GLY A 211 -2.81 -25.57 -7.15
N ARG A 212 -3.36 -24.86 -8.14
CA ARG A 212 -3.58 -23.40 -8.07
C ARG A 212 -4.84 -23.11 -7.26
N VAL A 213 -4.89 -21.97 -6.57
CA VAL A 213 -6.05 -21.53 -5.79
C VAL A 213 -7.20 -21.21 -6.74
N ARG A 214 -8.29 -21.97 -6.70
CA ARG A 214 -9.47 -21.73 -7.56
C ARG A 214 -10.51 -20.86 -6.87
N LYS A 215 -10.69 -21.04 -5.57
CA LYS A 215 -11.71 -20.35 -4.80
C LYS A 215 -11.31 -20.26 -3.33
N THR A 216 -11.55 -19.11 -2.74
CA THR A 216 -11.40 -18.84 -1.31
C THR A 216 -12.75 -18.44 -0.72
N HIS A 217 -12.96 -18.80 0.54
CA HIS A 217 -14.14 -18.42 1.30
C HIS A 217 -13.72 -18.12 2.73
N LEU A 218 -13.98 -16.89 3.17
CA LEU A 218 -13.68 -16.37 4.49
C LEU A 218 -14.99 -16.10 5.23
N GLU A 219 -15.17 -16.74 6.38
CA GLU A 219 -16.17 -16.38 7.39
C GLU A 219 -15.48 -15.52 8.45
N HIS A 220 -15.89 -14.25 8.61
CA HIS A 220 -15.40 -13.34 9.63
C HIS A 220 -16.46 -13.05 10.68
N TYR A 221 -16.08 -13.04 11.96
CA TYR A 221 -16.97 -12.65 13.05
C TYR A 221 -16.21 -11.86 14.13
N ASN A 222 -16.79 -10.72 14.52
CA ASN A 222 -16.34 -9.91 15.65
C ASN A 222 -17.50 -9.73 16.65
N PRO A 223 -17.49 -10.41 17.81
CA PRO A 223 -18.59 -10.34 18.78
C PRO A 223 -18.69 -9.02 19.54
N THR A 224 -17.72 -8.11 19.43
CA THR A 224 -17.81 -6.76 20.04
C THR A 224 -18.40 -5.72 19.09
N ALA A 225 -18.48 -6.03 17.80
CA ALA A 225 -19.29 -5.30 16.83
C ALA A 225 -20.69 -5.93 16.80
N ASP A 226 -21.74 -5.11 16.89
CA ASP A 226 -23.14 -5.58 16.90
C ASP A 226 -23.63 -5.91 15.47
N ILE A 227 -22.88 -6.76 14.78
CA ILE A 227 -23.11 -7.18 13.39
C ILE A 227 -23.13 -8.71 13.29
N SER A 228 -23.85 -9.23 12.29
CA SER A 228 -23.75 -10.64 11.91
C SER A 228 -22.35 -10.97 11.38
N SER A 229 -22.01 -12.27 11.35
CA SER A 229 -20.83 -12.73 10.60
C SER A 229 -20.89 -12.23 9.15
N THR A 230 -19.72 -11.85 8.63
CA THR A 230 -19.54 -11.40 7.25
C THR A 230 -18.81 -12.48 6.46
N GLU A 231 -19.39 -12.90 5.34
CA GLU A 231 -18.80 -13.88 4.43
C GLU A 231 -18.16 -13.17 3.24
N VAL A 232 -16.91 -13.47 2.93
CA VAL A 232 -16.20 -13.01 1.73
C VAL A 232 -15.83 -14.22 0.89
N THR A 233 -16.02 -14.14 -0.42
CA THR A 233 -15.73 -15.23 -1.35
C THR A 233 -15.05 -14.68 -2.60
N GLN A 234 -13.90 -15.26 -2.97
CA GLN A 234 -13.23 -14.95 -4.23
C GLN A 234 -13.09 -16.18 -5.13
N GLU A 235 -13.26 -16.01 -6.43
CA GLU A 235 -13.01 -17.03 -7.45
C GLU A 235 -11.98 -16.55 -8.47
N TYR A 236 -10.96 -17.38 -8.72
CA TYR A 236 -9.81 -17.05 -9.56
C TYR A 236 -9.87 -17.89 -10.85
N THR A 237 -9.53 -17.28 -11.97
CA THR A 237 -9.29 -18.00 -13.23
C THR A 237 -7.87 -17.80 -13.71
N TYR A 238 -7.36 -18.75 -14.48
CA TYR A 238 -5.98 -18.74 -14.98
C TYR A 238 -5.95 -19.12 -16.45
N ASP A 239 -4.95 -18.62 -17.16
CA ASP A 239 -4.66 -19.07 -18.51
C ASP A 239 -4.00 -20.47 -18.53
N HIS A 240 -3.68 -20.92 -19.74
CA HIS A 240 -3.02 -22.21 -19.97
C HIS A 240 -1.56 -22.25 -19.46
N ALA A 241 -0.94 -21.10 -19.18
CA ALA A 241 0.40 -20.97 -18.61
C ALA A 241 0.37 -20.82 -17.07
N GLY A 242 -0.80 -20.59 -16.47
CA GLY A 242 -0.97 -20.40 -15.03
C GLY A 242 -0.90 -18.96 -14.54
N ARG A 243 -0.98 -17.98 -15.44
CA ARG A 243 -1.09 -16.55 -15.09
C ARG A 243 -2.53 -16.22 -14.69
N LEU A 244 -2.72 -15.38 -13.68
CA LEU A 244 -4.03 -15.00 -13.13
C LEU A 244 -4.81 -14.14 -14.13
N LEU A 245 -5.93 -14.66 -14.64
CA LEU A 245 -6.78 -13.93 -15.60
C LEU A 245 -7.84 -13.08 -14.93
N THR A 246 -8.58 -13.59 -13.94
CA THR A 246 -9.68 -12.83 -13.30
C THR A 246 -9.76 -13.10 -11.81
N VAL A 247 -10.20 -12.10 -11.04
CA VAL A 247 -10.65 -12.27 -9.65
C VAL A 247 -12.09 -11.78 -9.54
N ASN A 248 -13.03 -12.70 -9.27
CA ASN A 248 -14.41 -12.38 -8.96
C ASN A 248 -14.61 -12.37 -7.45
N HIS A 249 -15.27 -11.36 -6.89
CA HIS A 249 -15.46 -11.18 -5.46
C HIS A 249 -16.94 -11.05 -5.08
N SER A 250 -17.35 -11.68 -4.00
CA SER A 250 -18.70 -11.55 -3.41
C SER A 250 -18.60 -11.37 -1.89
N ILE A 251 -19.38 -10.45 -1.33
CA ILE A 251 -19.56 -10.27 0.12
C ILE A 251 -21.01 -10.60 0.51
N ASN A 252 -21.21 -11.33 1.59
CA ASN A 252 -22.51 -11.76 2.13
C ASN A 252 -23.47 -12.39 1.09
N GLY A 253 -22.93 -13.11 0.11
CA GLY A 253 -23.71 -13.75 -0.96
C GLY A 253 -24.37 -12.79 -1.94
N VAL A 254 -24.01 -11.50 -1.93
CA VAL A 254 -24.37 -10.52 -2.97
C VAL A 254 -23.79 -10.98 -4.32
N THR A 255 -24.43 -10.58 -5.43
CA THR A 255 -23.95 -10.84 -6.79
C THR A 255 -22.44 -10.60 -6.91
N PRO A 256 -21.64 -11.58 -7.37
CA PRO A 256 -20.20 -11.39 -7.51
C PRO A 256 -19.88 -10.28 -8.51
N VAL A 257 -18.87 -9.47 -8.17
CA VAL A 257 -18.30 -8.40 -8.99
C VAL A 257 -16.93 -8.85 -9.50
N THR A 258 -16.60 -8.57 -10.77
CA THR A 258 -15.23 -8.80 -11.27
C THR A 258 -14.32 -7.66 -10.80
N LEU A 259 -13.44 -7.93 -9.83
CA LEU A 259 -12.51 -6.93 -9.30
C LEU A 259 -11.47 -6.52 -10.35
N LEU A 260 -10.87 -7.53 -10.99
CA LEU A 260 -9.83 -7.38 -12.00
C LEU A 260 -9.98 -8.42 -13.11
N SER A 261 -9.61 -8.04 -14.33
CA SER A 261 -9.28 -8.95 -15.45
C SER A 261 -7.94 -8.56 -16.09
N ASN A 262 -7.02 -9.50 -16.23
CA ASN A 262 -5.66 -9.27 -16.73
C ASN A 262 -5.46 -9.81 -18.15
N THR A 263 -4.80 -9.01 -19.00
CA THR A 263 -4.31 -9.41 -20.31
C THR A 263 -2.77 -9.40 -20.32
N TYR A 264 -2.16 -10.48 -20.79
CA TYR A 264 -0.70 -10.63 -20.86
C TYR A 264 -0.21 -10.85 -22.29
N ASN A 265 0.98 -10.35 -22.60
CA ASN A 265 1.64 -10.62 -23.88
C ASN A 265 2.30 -12.01 -23.95
N GLU A 266 2.95 -12.31 -25.08
CA GLU A 266 3.68 -13.57 -25.31
C GLU A 266 4.93 -13.75 -24.45
N LEU A 267 5.45 -12.69 -23.82
CA LEU A 267 6.63 -12.73 -22.94
C LEU A 267 6.30 -13.03 -21.48
N GLY A 268 5.04 -12.87 -21.06
CA GLY A 268 4.62 -13.02 -19.66
C GLY A 268 4.25 -11.72 -18.94
N GLU A 269 4.43 -10.58 -19.61
CA GLU A 269 4.24 -9.23 -19.06
C GLU A 269 2.74 -8.86 -19.08
N LEU A 270 2.28 -8.17 -18.03
CA LEU A 270 0.91 -7.68 -17.91
C LEU A 270 0.77 -6.44 -18.79
N VAL A 271 0.01 -6.49 -19.88
CA VAL A 271 -0.12 -5.37 -20.83
C VAL A 271 -1.42 -4.59 -20.69
N ASN A 272 -2.44 -5.18 -20.07
CA ASN A 272 -3.67 -4.48 -19.70
C ASN A 272 -4.30 -5.13 -18.45
N LYS A 273 -4.92 -4.31 -17.60
CA LYS A 273 -5.73 -4.73 -16.45
C LYS A 273 -7.04 -3.94 -16.44
N ASP A 274 -8.17 -4.62 -16.60
CA ASP A 274 -9.50 -4.05 -16.46
C ASP A 274 -9.95 -4.14 -15.00
N LEU A 275 -10.28 -3.01 -14.37
CA LEU A 275 -10.82 -2.93 -13.01
C LEU A 275 -12.34 -2.73 -13.00
N ALA A 276 -12.98 -3.19 -11.92
CA ALA A 276 -14.38 -2.91 -11.60
C ALA A 276 -15.33 -3.22 -12.78
N GLU A 277 -15.31 -4.46 -13.26
CA GLU A 277 -16.08 -4.94 -14.41
C GLU A 277 -15.80 -4.21 -15.74
N GLY A 278 -14.61 -3.60 -15.88
CA GLY A 278 -14.20 -2.85 -17.07
C GLY A 278 -14.60 -1.37 -17.04
N PHE A 279 -14.80 -0.79 -15.85
CA PHE A 279 -15.04 0.64 -15.69
C PHE A 279 -13.77 1.48 -15.94
N GLU A 280 -12.62 0.98 -15.49
CA GLU A 280 -11.30 1.58 -15.76
C GLU A 280 -10.37 0.47 -16.29
N ASP A 281 -10.02 0.58 -17.57
CA ASP A 281 -9.03 -0.27 -18.24
C ASP A 281 -7.63 0.38 -18.13
N ILE A 282 -6.64 -0.35 -17.61
CA ILE A 282 -5.29 0.16 -17.35
C ILE A 282 -4.31 -0.48 -18.32
N ASP A 283 -3.79 0.29 -19.26
CA ASP A 283 -2.82 -0.19 -20.25
C ASP A 283 -1.38 -0.02 -19.74
N TYR A 284 -0.54 -1.03 -19.91
CA TYR A 284 0.88 -1.00 -19.50
C TYR A 284 1.80 -1.17 -20.70
N ALA A 285 2.83 -0.33 -20.79
CA ALA A 285 3.84 -0.41 -21.85
C ALA A 285 5.25 -0.45 -21.27
N TYR A 286 6.08 -1.37 -21.77
CA TYR A 286 7.45 -1.59 -21.31
C TYR A 286 8.48 -1.25 -22.38
N ASN A 287 9.71 -0.95 -21.98
CA ASN A 287 10.85 -0.88 -22.90
C ASN A 287 11.46 -2.27 -23.14
N ILE A 288 12.43 -2.36 -24.06
CA ILE A 288 13.10 -3.62 -24.43
C ILE A 288 13.92 -4.30 -23.31
N ARG A 289 13.97 -3.71 -22.10
CA ARG A 289 14.61 -4.26 -20.90
C ARG A 289 13.60 -4.68 -19.84
N GLY A 290 12.30 -4.62 -20.15
CA GLY A 290 11.21 -4.93 -19.21
C GLY A 290 10.83 -3.78 -18.27
N TRP A 291 11.45 -2.59 -18.38
CA TRP A 291 11.11 -1.47 -17.48
C TRP A 291 9.82 -0.79 -17.91
N LEU A 292 8.98 -0.42 -16.93
CA LEU A 292 7.70 0.23 -17.21
C LEU A 292 7.93 1.63 -17.80
N THR A 293 7.36 1.89 -18.97
CA THR A 293 7.39 3.22 -19.60
C THR A 293 6.08 3.98 -19.52
N LYS A 294 4.94 3.30 -19.37
CA LYS A 294 3.62 3.94 -19.28
C LYS A 294 2.61 3.13 -18.47
N ILE A 295 1.74 3.85 -17.76
CA ILE A 295 0.45 3.42 -17.22
C ILE A 295 -0.61 4.30 -17.89
N ASN A 296 -1.49 3.70 -18.69
CA ASN A 296 -2.30 4.40 -19.69
C ASN A 296 -1.42 5.29 -20.60
N ASN A 297 -1.94 6.37 -21.19
CA ASN A 297 -1.12 7.24 -22.05
C ASN A 297 -1.56 8.70 -21.97
N VAL A 298 -0.74 9.52 -21.28
CA VAL A 298 -0.96 10.96 -21.04
C VAL A 298 -1.20 11.78 -22.31
N SER A 299 -0.84 11.25 -23.49
CA SER A 299 -0.96 11.91 -24.79
C SER A 299 -2.22 11.57 -25.59
N ASP A 300 -2.97 10.52 -25.24
CA ASP A 300 -4.02 9.97 -26.11
C ASP A 300 -5.39 10.66 -25.92
N GLY A 301 -5.54 11.48 -24.88
CA GLY A 301 -6.78 12.22 -24.61
C GLY A 301 -7.94 11.34 -24.15
N THR A 302 -7.62 10.13 -23.68
CA THR A 302 -8.54 9.18 -23.09
C THR A 302 -9.09 9.68 -21.74
N ALA A 303 -10.29 9.24 -21.36
CA ALA A 303 -10.94 9.68 -20.12
C ALA A 303 -10.54 8.82 -18.90
N LYS A 304 -9.33 8.26 -18.91
CA LYS A 304 -8.79 7.39 -17.84
C LYS A 304 -8.66 8.18 -16.55
N LEU A 305 -8.96 7.58 -15.41
CA LEU A 305 -8.90 8.24 -14.11
C LEU A 305 -7.45 8.53 -13.64
N PHE A 306 -6.46 7.79 -14.15
CA PHE A 306 -5.04 8.06 -13.94
C PHE A 306 -4.19 7.71 -15.16
N GLU A 307 -3.27 8.60 -15.54
CA GLU A 307 -2.33 8.41 -16.66
C GLU A 307 -0.92 8.81 -16.21
N MET A 308 0.10 8.02 -16.57
CA MET A 308 1.48 8.25 -16.18
C MET A 308 2.50 7.71 -17.20
N ASP A 309 3.40 8.57 -17.67
CA ASP A 309 4.58 8.22 -18.48
C ASP A 309 5.85 8.24 -17.60
N MET A 310 6.70 7.22 -17.74
CA MET A 310 8.02 7.10 -17.11
C MET A 310 9.14 7.20 -18.16
N GLN A 311 10.13 8.03 -17.89
CA GLN A 311 11.20 8.40 -18.82
C GLN A 311 12.57 8.11 -18.18
N TYR A 312 13.42 7.35 -18.86
CA TYR A 312 14.71 6.86 -18.34
C TYR A 312 15.87 7.60 -19.03
N ASP A 313 16.42 7.05 -20.12
CA ASP A 313 17.46 7.67 -20.94
C ASP A 313 16.93 8.77 -21.87
N ASN A 314 15.62 8.73 -22.15
CA ASN A 314 14.88 9.71 -22.93
C ASN A 314 14.43 10.95 -22.13
N ALA A 315 14.79 11.08 -20.84
CA ALA A 315 14.40 12.20 -19.99
C ALA A 315 14.79 13.58 -20.60
N PRO A 316 13.82 14.49 -20.82
CA PRO A 316 14.02 15.86 -21.32
C PRO A 316 14.95 16.74 -20.48
N SER A 317 14.76 16.82 -19.17
CA SER A 317 15.53 17.70 -18.27
C SER A 317 16.10 16.98 -17.04
N GLY A 318 15.55 15.84 -16.66
CA GLY A 318 16.09 14.96 -15.64
C GLY A 318 17.33 14.16 -16.07
N HIS A 319 17.79 13.30 -15.17
CA HIS A 319 18.97 12.45 -15.37
C HIS A 319 18.67 11.34 -16.38
N LYS A 320 19.44 11.31 -17.49
CA LYS A 320 19.35 10.26 -18.51
C LYS A 320 19.90 8.94 -17.99
N ALA A 321 19.00 8.12 -17.46
CA ALA A 321 19.32 6.92 -16.72
C ALA A 321 19.38 5.68 -17.63
N TYR A 322 20.54 5.03 -17.68
CA TYR A 322 20.74 3.77 -18.42
C TYR A 322 20.75 2.54 -17.51
N ASN A 323 20.47 2.71 -16.21
CA ASN A 323 20.57 1.72 -15.13
C ASN A 323 19.23 1.46 -14.41
N GLY A 324 18.12 1.90 -14.98
CA GLY A 324 16.78 1.70 -14.46
C GLY A 324 16.39 2.64 -13.32
N ASN A 325 17.17 3.70 -13.03
CA ASN A 325 16.61 4.85 -12.31
C ASN A 325 15.61 5.56 -13.24
N ILE A 326 14.54 6.14 -12.69
CA ILE A 326 13.61 6.93 -13.51
C ILE A 326 14.16 8.36 -13.61
N GLY A 327 14.43 8.83 -14.83
CA GLY A 327 14.94 10.17 -15.10
C GLY A 327 13.85 11.25 -14.99
N SER A 328 12.61 10.92 -15.36
CA SER A 328 11.45 11.78 -15.17
C SER A 328 10.14 10.98 -15.15
N THR A 329 9.16 11.47 -14.39
CA THR A 329 7.77 11.03 -14.46
C THR A 329 6.89 12.17 -14.93
N VAL A 330 5.82 11.83 -15.64
CA VAL A 330 4.81 12.75 -16.16
C VAL A 330 3.46 12.12 -15.88
N TRP A 331 2.54 12.79 -15.18
CA TRP A 331 1.25 12.20 -14.83
C TRP A 331 0.11 13.21 -14.86
N LYS A 332 -1.11 12.70 -15.00
CA LYS A 332 -2.33 13.48 -15.14
C LYS A 332 -3.58 12.65 -14.77
N ASN A 333 -4.67 13.32 -14.40
CA ASN A 333 -6.02 12.76 -14.40
C ASN A 333 -6.91 13.48 -15.45
N PRO A 334 -8.11 12.96 -15.79
CA PRO A 334 -8.90 13.45 -16.94
C PRO A 334 -9.60 14.79 -16.65
N TYR A 335 -9.52 15.26 -15.41
CA TYR A 335 -10.14 16.48 -14.92
C TYR A 335 -9.16 17.65 -14.89
N GLU A 336 -7.86 17.38 -14.75
CA GLU A 336 -6.80 18.40 -14.79
C GLU A 336 -6.69 19.04 -16.19
N SER A 337 -6.43 20.35 -16.25
CA SER A 337 -6.20 21.08 -17.50
C SER A 337 -4.77 20.88 -18.01
N THR A 338 -3.82 20.88 -17.09
CA THR A 338 -2.37 20.76 -17.31
C THR A 338 -1.87 19.36 -16.92
N VAL A 339 -0.64 19.06 -17.34
CA VAL A 339 0.07 17.81 -17.00
C VAL A 339 1.09 18.11 -15.90
N ASN A 340 1.19 17.22 -14.91
CA ASN A 340 2.16 17.29 -13.83
C ASN A 340 3.43 16.50 -14.21
N ARG A 341 4.59 16.94 -13.73
CA ARG A 341 5.88 16.35 -14.09
C ARG A 341 6.88 16.49 -12.96
N TYR A 342 7.69 15.46 -12.73
CA TYR A 342 8.94 15.54 -12.01
C TYR A 342 10.12 15.19 -12.93
N ASP A 343 11.19 15.98 -12.90
CA ASP A 343 12.50 15.62 -13.44
C ASP A 343 13.46 15.32 -12.27
N TYR A 344 14.09 14.14 -12.27
CA TYR A 344 14.89 13.64 -11.14
C TYR A 344 16.39 13.71 -11.43
N ASN A 345 17.19 13.96 -10.40
CA ASN A 345 18.66 13.87 -10.47
C ASN A 345 19.21 12.98 -9.36
N TYR A 346 20.28 12.26 -9.67
CA TYR A 346 20.94 11.32 -8.76
C TYR A 346 22.43 11.65 -8.63
N ASP A 347 23.03 11.25 -7.50
CA ASP A 347 24.47 11.19 -7.35
C ASP A 347 25.06 9.88 -7.96
N PRO A 348 26.39 9.73 -8.05
CA PRO A 348 27.01 8.51 -8.59
C PRO A 348 26.74 7.21 -7.79
N MET A 349 26.13 7.30 -6.61
CA MET A 349 25.68 6.16 -5.80
C MET A 349 24.19 5.87 -5.97
N ASN A 350 23.54 6.49 -6.97
CA ASN A 350 22.11 6.41 -7.27
C ASN A 350 21.19 7.00 -6.19
N ARG A 351 21.70 7.84 -5.27
CA ARG A 351 20.88 8.52 -4.25
C ARG A 351 20.23 9.77 -4.85
N LEU A 352 18.96 10.04 -4.54
CA LEU A 352 18.20 11.15 -5.10
C LEU A 352 18.75 12.49 -4.61
N THR A 353 19.16 13.37 -5.52
CA THR A 353 19.68 14.71 -5.17
C THR A 353 18.69 15.84 -5.46
N LYS A 354 17.78 15.64 -6.43
CA LYS A 354 16.74 16.61 -6.80
C LYS A 354 15.51 15.91 -7.36
N ALA A 355 14.34 16.52 -7.16
CA ALA A 355 13.13 16.30 -7.94
C ALA A 355 12.53 17.66 -8.28
N LEU A 356 12.58 18.09 -9.54
CA LEU A 356 12.10 19.38 -9.99
C LEU A 356 10.71 19.22 -10.59
N TYR A 357 9.73 19.95 -10.05
CA TYR A 357 8.35 19.84 -10.46
C TYR A 357 8.01 20.84 -11.57
N SER A 358 7.09 20.47 -12.45
CA SER A 358 6.40 21.45 -13.29
C SER A 358 4.98 21.03 -13.59
N ASN A 359 4.11 22.02 -13.76
CA ASN A 359 2.75 21.87 -14.21
C ASN A 359 2.53 22.81 -15.42
N GLY A 360 2.17 22.25 -16.58
CA GLY A 360 1.91 23.01 -17.80
C GLY A 360 3.14 23.58 -18.56
N GLY A 361 4.36 23.26 -18.13
CA GLY A 361 5.61 23.68 -18.80
C GLY A 361 6.53 24.55 -17.95
N ALA A 362 7.73 24.83 -18.45
CA ALA A 362 8.80 25.48 -17.68
C ALA A 362 8.47 26.94 -17.32
N GLY A 363 8.16 27.19 -16.04
CA GLY A 363 7.92 28.53 -15.49
C GLY A 363 7.14 28.52 -14.19
N THR A 364 6.17 27.62 -14.06
CA THR A 364 5.28 27.48 -12.89
C THR A 364 5.81 26.41 -11.94
N MET A 365 6.95 26.70 -11.29
CA MET A 365 7.51 25.84 -10.23
C MET A 365 6.58 25.81 -8.99
N GLY A 366 6.72 24.77 -8.17
CA GLY A 366 5.96 24.53 -6.93
C GLY A 366 6.05 23.04 -6.60
N PHE A 367 6.07 22.60 -5.33
CA PHE A 367 6.31 21.18 -4.99
C PHE A 367 7.71 20.62 -5.37
N ASP A 368 8.68 21.51 -5.68
CA ASP A 368 10.07 21.14 -5.94
C ASP A 368 10.75 20.54 -4.69
N VAL A 369 11.67 19.60 -4.92
CA VAL A 369 12.77 19.24 -4.01
C VAL A 369 14.09 19.60 -4.68
N PRO A 370 14.54 20.88 -4.63
CA PRO A 370 15.63 21.38 -5.46
C PRO A 370 17.03 20.96 -5.00
N GLN A 371 17.16 20.47 -3.76
CA GLN A 371 18.41 20.04 -3.17
C GLN A 371 18.19 19.00 -2.05
N ILE A 372 18.91 17.89 -2.14
CA ILE A 372 19.20 16.96 -1.05
C ILE A 372 20.72 16.71 -1.05
N SER A 373 21.35 16.67 0.12
CA SER A 373 22.75 16.27 0.29
C SER A 373 22.89 15.15 1.32
N TYR A 374 23.96 14.37 1.22
CA TYR A 374 24.20 13.19 2.05
C TYR A 374 25.65 13.09 2.52
N ASP A 375 25.84 12.56 3.73
CA ASP A 375 27.15 12.11 4.20
C ASP A 375 27.61 10.82 3.48
N LEU A 376 28.79 10.32 3.86
CA LEU A 376 29.38 9.09 3.30
C LEU A 376 28.60 7.81 3.65
N ASN A 377 27.79 7.83 4.70
CA ASN A 377 26.93 6.73 5.11
C ASN A 377 25.50 6.85 4.54
N GLY A 378 25.19 7.89 3.76
CA GLY A 378 23.85 8.14 3.25
C GLY A 378 22.88 8.67 4.29
N ASN A 379 23.34 9.30 5.37
CA ASN A 379 22.50 10.18 6.19
C ASN A 379 22.24 11.49 5.43
N ILE A 380 21.00 12.00 5.40
CA ILE A 380 20.68 13.30 4.79
C ILE A 380 21.34 14.39 5.63
N GLU A 381 22.07 15.32 5.02
CA GLU A 381 22.63 16.48 5.72
C GLU A 381 21.76 17.73 5.50
N THR A 382 21.25 17.92 4.28
CA THR A 382 20.33 19.01 3.94
C THR A 382 19.20 18.53 3.03
N LEU A 383 18.02 19.12 3.19
CA LEU A 383 16.86 18.87 2.32
C LEU A 383 16.04 20.16 2.19
N GLN A 384 15.73 20.57 0.96
CA GLN A 384 14.83 21.68 0.68
C GLN A 384 13.55 21.19 0.02
N ARG A 385 12.41 21.79 0.39
CA ARG A 385 11.12 21.61 -0.31
C ARG A 385 10.46 22.95 -0.58
N ARG A 386 9.82 23.07 -1.73
CA ARG A 386 8.91 24.17 -2.08
C ARG A 386 7.49 23.66 -2.13
N GLY A 387 6.50 24.49 -1.86
CA GLY A 387 5.09 24.10 -1.84
C GLY A 387 4.18 25.29 -1.60
N ASN A 388 2.97 25.04 -1.10
CA ASN A 388 2.11 26.06 -0.53
C ASN A 388 2.41 26.17 0.98
N ASP A 389 2.50 27.39 1.53
CA ASP A 389 2.66 27.55 2.98
C ASP A 389 1.35 27.41 3.77
N GLU A 390 1.44 27.56 5.09
CA GLU A 390 0.31 27.53 6.02
C GLU A 390 -0.79 28.58 5.79
N ASN A 391 -0.61 29.52 4.84
CA ASN A 391 -1.61 30.49 4.43
C ASN A 391 -1.95 30.36 2.93
N ASP A 392 -1.73 29.18 2.35
CA ASP A 392 -1.94 28.84 0.93
C ASP A 392 -1.14 29.69 -0.08
N ASN A 393 -0.07 30.38 0.34
CA ASN A 393 0.81 31.08 -0.61
C ASN A 393 1.59 30.04 -1.44
N ALA A 394 1.26 29.94 -2.73
CA ALA A 394 1.87 28.97 -3.61
C ALA A 394 3.36 29.23 -3.92
N ASN A 395 4.09 28.15 -4.19
CA ASN A 395 5.48 28.16 -4.68
C ASN A 395 6.52 28.84 -3.75
N VAL A 396 6.33 28.76 -2.44
CA VAL A 396 7.32 29.24 -1.45
C VAL A 396 8.21 28.09 -0.97
N THR A 397 9.40 28.39 -0.47
CA THR A 397 10.22 27.39 0.24
C THR A 397 9.55 27.09 1.57
N ILE A 398 8.95 25.91 1.69
CA ILE A 398 8.28 25.44 2.91
C ILE A 398 9.25 24.75 3.86
N ASP A 399 10.35 24.20 3.34
CA ASP A 399 11.38 23.53 4.12
C ASP A 399 12.78 23.92 3.62
N ASN A 400 13.68 24.25 4.55
CA ASN A 400 15.11 24.40 4.34
C ASN A 400 15.86 23.75 5.51
N LEU A 401 15.84 22.42 5.51
CA LEU A 401 16.23 21.56 6.62
C LEU A 401 17.73 21.31 6.68
N ILE A 402 18.29 21.40 7.89
CA ILE A 402 19.66 21.03 8.22
C ILE A 402 19.64 19.95 9.30
N TYR A 403 20.19 18.79 8.98
CA TYR A 403 20.20 17.60 9.83
C TYR A 403 21.52 17.53 10.61
N THR A 404 21.45 17.29 11.91
CA THR A 404 22.62 17.15 12.78
C THR A 404 22.60 15.77 13.43
N TYR A 405 23.71 15.03 13.35
CA TYR A 405 23.86 13.69 13.92
C TYR A 405 24.81 13.73 15.12
N ALA A 406 24.48 13.05 16.22
CA ALA A 406 25.30 13.04 17.44
C ALA A 406 25.96 11.68 17.73
N ARG A 407 25.36 10.57 17.29
CA ARG A 407 25.83 9.21 17.58
C ARG A 407 25.77 8.32 16.34
N GLY A 408 26.83 8.36 15.54
CA GLY A 408 26.87 7.62 14.29
C GLY A 408 25.74 8.08 13.36
N ASN A 409 24.86 7.14 13.00
CA ASN A 409 23.71 7.38 12.13
C ASN A 409 22.46 7.96 12.84
N GLN A 410 22.51 8.19 14.17
CA GLN A 410 21.38 8.71 14.94
C GLN A 410 21.26 10.24 14.85
N LEU A 411 20.08 10.69 14.39
CA LEU A 411 19.70 12.08 14.27
C LEU A 411 19.60 12.75 15.65
N SER A 412 20.16 13.94 15.83
CA SER A 412 20.12 14.69 17.09
C SER A 412 19.19 15.90 17.01
N LYS A 413 19.10 16.52 15.83
CA LYS A 413 18.33 17.75 15.55
C LYS A 413 18.05 17.87 14.05
N VAL A 414 16.92 18.47 13.71
CA VAL A 414 16.63 19.00 12.37
C VAL A 414 16.24 20.46 12.57
N THR A 415 17.00 21.38 11.99
CA THR A 415 16.67 22.81 12.01
C THR A 415 15.98 23.16 10.71
N ASP A 416 14.84 23.83 10.75
CA ASP A 416 14.29 24.49 9.57
C ASP A 416 14.61 25.99 9.56
N SER A 417 15.08 26.46 8.41
CA SER A 417 15.38 27.87 8.15
C SER A 417 14.46 28.50 7.10
N SER A 418 13.39 27.82 6.71
CA SER A 418 12.29 28.36 5.87
C SER A 418 11.51 29.47 6.59
N GLY A 419 11.35 29.35 7.92
CA GLY A 419 10.40 30.15 8.70
C GLY A 419 8.93 29.77 8.50
N LYS A 420 8.65 28.56 7.97
CA LYS A 420 7.32 28.03 7.64
C LYS A 420 6.93 26.84 8.53
N THR A 421 5.67 26.45 8.45
CA THR A 421 5.08 25.34 9.21
C THR A 421 4.30 24.33 8.35
N ALA A 422 4.16 24.61 7.05
CA ALA A 422 3.88 23.60 6.05
C ALA A 422 5.12 22.72 5.84
N GLY A 423 4.95 21.41 5.68
CA GLY A 423 6.08 20.47 5.62
C GLY A 423 6.53 20.00 7.00
N PHE A 424 7.83 20.05 7.28
CA PHE A 424 8.38 19.75 8.61
C PHE A 424 8.06 20.89 9.58
N LYS A 425 7.67 20.55 10.81
CA LYS A 425 7.35 21.52 11.85
C LYS A 425 8.51 21.57 12.86
N ASP A 426 9.38 22.57 12.73
CA ASP A 426 10.41 22.89 13.72
C ASP A 426 9.74 23.46 15.00
N GLY A 427 9.24 22.54 15.83
CA GLY A 427 8.46 22.84 17.02
C GLY A 427 9.30 23.20 18.24
N THR A 428 10.62 22.99 18.20
CA THR A 428 11.51 23.36 19.30
C THR A 428 12.93 23.62 18.84
N ASN A 429 13.60 24.58 19.47
CA ASN A 429 15.00 24.89 19.17
C ASN A 429 15.89 24.53 20.36
N GLN A 430 16.28 23.25 20.45
CA GLN A 430 17.17 22.72 21.50
C GLN A 430 18.52 22.28 20.90
N THR A 431 19.45 21.84 21.74
CA THR A 431 20.72 21.23 21.27
C THR A 431 20.54 19.77 20.85
N THR A 432 19.59 19.06 21.47
CA THR A 432 19.18 17.70 21.14
C THR A 432 17.67 17.60 21.30
N GLU A 433 17.02 17.05 20.27
CA GLU A 433 15.57 17.05 20.07
C GLU A 433 15.04 15.64 19.84
N TYR A 434 15.88 14.79 19.24
CA TYR A 434 15.65 13.37 19.07
C TYR A 434 16.54 12.57 20.04
N PHE A 435 15.96 11.59 20.71
CA PHE A 435 16.68 10.73 21.66
C PHE A 435 16.37 9.26 21.38
N TYR A 436 17.28 8.37 21.76
CA TYR A 436 17.16 6.93 21.48
C TYR A 436 17.23 6.08 22.76
N ASP A 437 16.74 4.84 22.65
CA ASP A 437 16.95 3.76 23.62
C ASP A 437 18.25 2.98 23.33
N GLU A 438 18.49 1.85 24.01
CA GLU A 438 19.71 1.05 23.80
C GLU A 438 19.65 0.18 22.53
N ASN A 439 18.46 -0.08 21.99
CA ASN A 439 18.29 -0.88 20.78
C ASN A 439 18.39 0.00 19.50
N GLY A 440 18.48 1.33 19.65
CA GLY A 440 18.58 2.28 18.56
C GLY A 440 17.23 2.85 18.10
N ASN A 441 16.17 2.69 18.89
CA ASN A 441 14.84 3.21 18.58
C ASN A 441 14.64 4.61 19.14
N MET A 442 14.00 5.50 18.38
CA MET A 442 13.70 6.88 18.78
C MET A 442 12.65 6.90 19.90
N LYS A 443 13.01 7.40 21.08
CA LYS A 443 12.15 7.49 22.27
C LYS A 443 11.57 8.88 22.54
N GLU A 444 12.09 9.92 21.89
CA GLU A 444 11.61 11.31 21.98
C GLU A 444 11.77 11.96 20.60
N ASP A 445 10.76 12.74 20.20
CA ASP A 445 10.83 13.71 19.10
C ASP A 445 10.14 14.97 19.58
N ARG A 446 10.95 15.96 19.96
CA ARG A 446 10.42 17.21 20.55
C ARG A 446 9.84 18.17 19.52
N ASN A 447 10.07 17.97 18.23
CA ASN A 447 9.49 18.78 17.16
C ASN A 447 8.01 18.45 16.95
N LYS A 448 7.65 17.16 17.01
CA LYS A 448 6.25 16.71 17.09
C LYS A 448 5.65 16.78 18.51
N GLY A 449 6.41 17.25 19.51
CA GLY A 449 5.98 17.32 20.91
C GLY A 449 5.86 15.95 21.60
N ILE A 450 6.51 14.91 21.07
CA ILE A 450 6.53 13.56 21.62
C ILE A 450 7.54 13.50 22.78
N THR A 451 7.02 13.32 24.00
CA THR A 451 7.79 13.28 25.24
C THR A 451 8.22 11.87 25.64
N SER A 452 7.60 10.83 25.10
CA SER A 452 8.04 9.44 25.25
C SER A 452 7.45 8.54 24.18
N ILE A 453 8.28 7.69 23.58
CA ILE A 453 7.89 6.47 22.86
C ILE A 453 8.41 5.28 23.66
N THR A 454 7.53 4.29 23.89
CA THR A 454 7.86 3.00 24.52
C THR A 454 7.73 1.88 23.50
N TYR A 455 8.52 0.82 23.66
CA TYR A 455 8.73 -0.22 22.65
C TYR A 455 8.63 -1.62 23.25
N ASN A 456 8.05 -2.55 22.49
CA ASN A 456 7.99 -3.97 22.85
C ASN A 456 9.32 -4.69 22.54
N HIS A 457 9.38 -6.00 22.82
CA HIS A 457 10.54 -6.87 22.57
C HIS A 457 10.89 -7.04 21.07
N LEU A 458 10.07 -6.53 20.16
CA LEU A 458 10.31 -6.53 18.71
C LEU A 458 10.75 -5.16 18.17
N ASN A 459 10.97 -4.18 19.05
CA ASN A 459 11.25 -2.79 18.73
C ASN A 459 10.10 -2.08 17.98
N LEU A 460 8.84 -2.49 18.22
CA LEU A 460 7.65 -1.79 17.72
C LEU A 460 7.09 -0.82 18.78
N PRO A 461 6.68 0.42 18.42
CA PRO A 461 6.10 1.37 19.35
C PRO A 461 4.81 0.85 20.00
N GLU A 462 4.80 0.68 21.33
CA GLU A 462 3.62 0.34 22.14
C GLU A 462 2.81 1.58 22.53
N LYS A 463 3.48 2.69 22.83
CA LYS A 463 2.81 3.94 23.20
C LYS A 463 3.65 5.16 22.83
N VAL A 464 3.02 6.11 22.14
CA VAL A 464 3.54 7.44 21.80
C VAL A 464 2.82 8.47 22.66
N THR A 465 3.56 9.17 23.52
CA THR A 465 3.02 10.10 24.52
C THR A 465 3.42 11.53 24.18
N PHE A 466 2.43 12.42 24.07
CA PHE A 466 2.63 13.86 23.98
C PHE A 466 2.53 14.48 25.38
N ASN A 467 1.47 14.13 26.13
CA ASN A 467 1.34 14.41 27.56
C ASN A 467 0.42 13.36 28.24
N ALA A 468 0.20 13.48 29.56
CA ALA A 468 -0.56 12.51 30.35
C ALA A 468 -1.98 12.19 29.80
N ASN A 469 -2.63 13.16 29.17
CA ASN A 469 -3.99 13.04 28.61
C ASN A 469 -4.00 13.09 27.07
N LYS A 470 -2.84 13.00 26.41
CA LYS A 470 -2.71 13.02 24.95
C LYS A 470 -1.66 12.04 24.48
N TYR A 471 -2.10 10.90 23.96
CA TYR A 471 -1.24 9.79 23.56
C TYR A 471 -1.93 8.84 22.55
N ILE A 472 -1.13 8.03 21.88
CA ILE A 472 -1.58 6.89 21.05
C ILE A 472 -0.96 5.62 21.63
N GLU A 473 -1.79 4.62 21.88
CA GLU A 473 -1.41 3.27 22.30
C GLU A 473 -1.63 2.27 21.16
N TYR A 474 -0.72 1.32 20.99
CA TYR A 474 -0.81 0.25 19.99
C TYR A 474 -0.74 -1.10 20.70
N THR A 475 -1.67 -1.99 20.38
CA THR A 475 -1.62 -3.39 20.84
C THR A 475 -1.15 -4.26 19.69
N TYR A 476 -0.21 -5.16 19.97
CA TYR A 476 0.27 -6.15 19.02
C TYR A 476 0.14 -7.56 19.58
N ASP A 477 0.18 -8.56 18.71
CA ASP A 477 0.57 -9.90 19.14
C ASP A 477 2.11 -10.00 19.30
N ALA A 478 2.58 -11.08 19.92
CA ALA A 478 4.00 -11.31 20.18
C ALA A 478 4.80 -11.75 18.94
N SER A 479 4.13 -11.96 17.80
CA SER A 479 4.77 -12.18 16.51
C SER A 479 5.14 -10.86 15.82
N GLY A 480 4.37 -9.79 16.08
CA GLY A 480 4.52 -8.44 15.51
C GLY A 480 3.22 -7.84 14.96
N THR A 481 2.12 -8.59 15.02
CA THR A 481 0.87 -8.22 14.35
C THR A 481 0.20 -7.03 15.01
N LYS A 482 -0.02 -5.89 14.33
CA LYS A 482 -0.81 -4.78 14.89
C LYS A 482 -2.28 -5.20 15.00
N LEU A 483 -2.80 -5.24 16.22
CA LEU A 483 -4.18 -5.64 16.53
C LEU A 483 -5.08 -4.43 16.76
N SER A 484 -4.62 -3.40 17.48
CA SER A 484 -5.41 -2.18 17.69
C SER A 484 -4.56 -0.92 17.86
N GLN A 485 -5.18 0.22 17.58
CA GLN A 485 -4.69 1.56 17.90
C GLN A 485 -5.73 2.27 18.77
N ARG A 486 -5.29 2.88 19.87
CA ARG A 486 -6.13 3.68 20.76
C ARG A 486 -5.56 5.09 20.86
N THR A 487 -6.27 6.05 20.26
CA THR A 487 -5.95 7.48 20.31
C THR A 487 -6.71 8.14 21.45
N VAL A 488 -6.03 8.94 22.29
CA VAL A 488 -6.62 9.72 23.38
C VAL A 488 -6.23 11.19 23.22
N ASP A 489 -7.22 12.08 23.25
CA ASP A 489 -7.03 13.54 23.28
C ASP A 489 -7.98 14.18 24.32
N GLY A 490 -7.45 14.46 25.51
CA GLY A 490 -8.22 14.97 26.63
C GLY A 490 -9.26 13.95 27.11
N ASN A 491 -10.53 14.23 26.86
CA ASN A 491 -11.66 13.36 27.20
C ASN A 491 -12.12 12.49 26.01
N THR A 492 -11.63 12.74 24.80
CA THR A 492 -11.99 11.99 23.60
C THR A 492 -11.11 10.76 23.50
N THR A 493 -11.70 9.60 23.21
CA THR A 493 -10.98 8.36 22.88
C THR A 493 -11.54 7.81 21.58
N LYS A 494 -10.64 7.41 20.67
CA LYS A 494 -10.91 6.67 19.44
C LYS A 494 -10.16 5.34 19.52
N VAL A 495 -10.83 4.24 19.18
CA VAL A 495 -10.21 2.92 19.08
C VAL A 495 -10.41 2.39 17.67
N SER A 496 -9.30 2.14 16.97
CA SER A 496 -9.28 1.42 15.70
C SER A 496 -8.81 -0.01 15.94
N ASP A 497 -9.58 -0.98 15.47
CA ASP A 497 -9.39 -2.41 15.69
C ASP A 497 -9.16 -3.10 14.32
N TYR A 498 -8.09 -3.87 14.20
CA TYR A 498 -7.62 -4.50 12.95
C TYR A 498 -7.77 -6.02 13.04
N LEU A 499 -8.65 -6.60 12.23
CA LEU A 499 -8.98 -8.02 12.21
C LEU A 499 -8.75 -8.59 10.80
N GLY A 500 -7.48 -8.82 10.46
CA GLY A 500 -7.06 -9.16 9.10
C GLY A 500 -7.42 -8.04 8.12
N GLY A 501 -8.20 -8.36 7.09
CA GLY A 501 -8.72 -7.39 6.12
C GLY A 501 -9.84 -6.48 6.65
N PHE A 502 -10.38 -6.72 7.85
CA PHE A 502 -11.49 -5.94 8.42
C PHE A 502 -10.98 -4.87 9.39
N VAL A 503 -11.39 -3.61 9.17
CA VAL A 503 -11.02 -2.48 10.05
C VAL A 503 -12.26 -1.87 10.67
N TYR A 504 -12.25 -1.75 12.00
CA TYR A 504 -13.34 -1.18 12.79
C TYR A 504 -12.88 0.09 13.49
N GLU A 505 -13.78 1.06 13.68
CA GLU A 505 -13.61 2.16 14.62
C GLU A 505 -14.72 2.15 15.65
N ASN A 506 -14.35 2.15 16.94
CA ASN A 506 -15.28 2.14 18.08
C ASN A 506 -16.34 1.01 17.97
N ASN A 507 -15.91 -0.17 17.49
CA ASN A 507 -16.71 -1.35 17.13
C ASN A 507 -17.63 -1.23 15.88
N ALA A 508 -17.63 -0.12 15.15
CA ALA A 508 -18.32 0.00 13.86
C ALA A 508 -17.38 -0.35 12.70
N LEU A 509 -17.78 -1.27 11.82
CA LEU A 509 -17.00 -1.65 10.62
C LEU A 509 -16.83 -0.42 9.72
N GLN A 510 -15.59 -0.11 9.34
CA GLN A 510 -15.26 1.02 8.46
C GLN A 510 -15.06 0.55 7.02
N PHE A 511 -14.35 -0.57 6.83
CA PHE A 511 -14.16 -1.20 5.51
C PHE A 511 -13.61 -2.63 5.63
N VAL A 512 -13.67 -3.34 4.51
CA VAL A 512 -13.03 -4.64 4.27
C VAL A 512 -12.06 -4.46 3.09
N GLN A 513 -10.78 -4.80 3.24
CA GLN A 513 -9.79 -4.73 2.16
C GLN A 513 -10.09 -5.77 1.05
N HIS A 514 -9.67 -5.49 -0.18
CA HIS A 514 -9.58 -6.47 -1.27
C HIS A 514 -8.42 -6.14 -2.22
N ASP A 515 -8.19 -7.01 -3.20
CA ASP A 515 -7.00 -7.05 -4.07
C ASP A 515 -6.60 -5.72 -4.73
N GLU A 516 -7.60 -4.90 -5.02
CA GLU A 516 -7.48 -3.66 -5.77
C GLU A 516 -7.92 -2.45 -4.95
N GLY A 517 -8.18 -2.60 -3.64
CA GLY A 517 -8.73 -1.52 -2.82
C GLY A 517 -9.49 -2.02 -1.59
N ARG A 518 -10.75 -1.60 -1.45
CA ARG A 518 -11.59 -1.88 -0.27
C ARG A 518 -13.09 -1.79 -0.57
N ILE A 519 -13.88 -2.32 0.36
CA ILE A 519 -15.33 -2.24 0.38
C ILE A 519 -15.76 -1.48 1.63
N VAL A 520 -16.50 -0.40 1.46
CA VAL A 520 -17.02 0.44 2.55
C VAL A 520 -18.51 0.11 2.78
N PRO A 521 -18.99 -0.07 4.03
CA PRO A 521 -20.43 -0.22 4.29
C PRO A 521 -21.21 1.04 3.88
N LYS A 522 -22.38 0.88 3.27
CA LYS A 522 -23.33 1.96 3.00
C LYS A 522 -24.76 1.54 3.38
N ASP A 523 -25.68 2.49 3.45
CA ASP A 523 -27.09 2.20 3.77
C ASP A 523 -27.67 1.15 2.80
N GLY A 524 -28.01 -0.02 3.34
CA GLY A 524 -28.57 -1.13 2.58
C GLY A 524 -27.60 -1.89 1.67
N GLY A 525 -26.27 -1.68 1.75
CA GLY A 525 -25.33 -2.39 0.89
C GLY A 525 -23.84 -2.07 1.10
N TRP A 526 -23.08 -2.17 0.02
CA TRP A 526 -21.62 -2.07 0.01
C TRP A 526 -21.14 -1.16 -1.14
N ASP A 527 -20.17 -0.30 -0.86
CA ASP A 527 -19.50 0.59 -1.82
C ASP A 527 -18.10 0.03 -2.14
N TYR A 528 -17.89 -0.44 -3.38
CA TYR A 528 -16.60 -0.97 -3.83
C TYR A 528 -15.70 0.18 -4.31
N GLN A 529 -14.51 0.29 -3.73
CA GLN A 529 -13.58 1.38 -3.96
C GLN A 529 -12.20 0.85 -4.36
N TYR A 530 -11.71 1.28 -5.51
CA TYR A 530 -10.53 0.75 -6.20
C TYR A 530 -9.38 1.76 -6.22
N ASN A 531 -8.13 1.29 -6.08
CA ASN A 531 -6.92 2.08 -5.96
C ASN A 531 -6.10 2.05 -7.26
N LEU A 532 -5.87 3.22 -7.86
CA LEU A 532 -4.95 3.43 -8.97
C LEU A 532 -3.56 3.78 -8.42
N LYS A 533 -2.52 3.10 -8.93
CA LYS A 533 -1.15 3.11 -8.38
C LYS A 533 -0.16 3.68 -9.38
N ASP A 534 0.94 4.28 -8.90
CA ASP A 534 1.99 4.85 -9.78
C ASP A 534 2.97 3.83 -10.38
N HIS A 535 2.89 2.55 -9.98
CA HIS A 535 3.61 1.42 -10.58
C HIS A 535 2.66 0.23 -10.71
N PRO A 536 2.94 -0.76 -11.58
CA PRO A 536 2.03 -1.88 -11.85
C PRO A 536 1.97 -2.82 -10.65
N GLU A 537 1.11 -3.83 -10.82
CA GLU A 537 1.38 -5.13 -10.23
C GLU A 537 2.21 -5.97 -11.18
N GLU A 538 3.33 -6.48 -10.71
CA GLU A 538 4.03 -7.54 -11.42
C GLU A 538 3.09 -8.74 -11.66
N SER A 539 3.42 -9.57 -12.65
CA SER A 539 2.77 -10.89 -12.83
C SER A 539 3.07 -11.88 -11.69
N SER A 540 3.79 -11.47 -10.64
CA SER A 540 3.94 -12.11 -9.32
C SER A 540 2.86 -11.67 -8.31
N GLY A 541 1.89 -10.89 -8.79
CA GLY A 541 0.89 -10.19 -7.99
C GLY A 541 1.48 -9.15 -7.04
N GLN A 542 2.78 -8.83 -7.12
CA GLN A 542 3.38 -7.82 -6.26
C GLN A 542 3.01 -6.41 -6.75
N ALA A 543 2.06 -5.77 -6.06
CA ALA A 543 1.84 -4.34 -6.21
C ALA A 543 2.99 -3.62 -5.53
N LEU A 544 3.79 -2.81 -6.24
CA LEU A 544 4.83 -1.97 -5.62
C LEU A 544 4.54 -0.46 -5.68
N GLY A 545 3.52 -0.02 -6.43
CA GLY A 545 3.17 1.39 -6.57
C GLY A 545 2.49 2.03 -5.36
N ASN A 546 2.64 3.35 -5.23
CA ASN A 546 1.91 4.19 -4.28
C ASN A 546 0.51 4.51 -4.82
N VAL A 547 -0.50 4.60 -3.94
CA VAL A 547 -1.87 4.95 -4.34
C VAL A 547 -1.94 6.42 -4.78
N ARG A 548 -2.38 6.69 -6.00
CA ARG A 548 -2.51 8.06 -6.55
C ARG A 548 -3.96 8.54 -6.58
N ALA A 549 -4.90 7.62 -6.78
CA ALA A 549 -6.32 7.88 -6.68
C ALA A 549 -7.05 6.65 -6.16
N THR A 550 -8.11 6.87 -5.38
CA THR A 550 -9.13 5.86 -5.06
C THR A 550 -10.43 6.28 -5.74
N PHE A 551 -11.10 5.38 -6.46
CA PHE A 551 -12.34 5.65 -7.19
C PHE A 551 -13.42 4.62 -6.89
N LYS A 552 -14.67 4.93 -7.26
CA LYS A 552 -15.81 4.00 -7.25
C LYS A 552 -16.64 4.12 -8.51
N THR A 553 -17.44 3.09 -8.79
CA THR A 553 -18.33 3.01 -9.96
C THR A 553 -19.69 3.67 -9.73
N ASP A 554 -20.13 3.77 -8.47
CA ASP A 554 -21.45 4.31 -8.12
C ASP A 554 -21.48 5.85 -8.29
N GLU A 555 -22.35 6.31 -9.20
CA GLU A 555 -22.64 7.74 -9.37
C GLU A 555 -23.42 8.27 -8.15
N GLU A 556 -22.84 9.28 -7.48
CA GLU A 556 -23.43 9.91 -6.30
C GLU A 556 -23.89 11.32 -6.67
N VAL A 557 -25.16 11.64 -6.39
CA VAL A 557 -25.80 12.86 -6.87
C VAL A 557 -26.60 13.53 -5.76
N ASP A 558 -26.07 14.65 -5.26
CA ASP A 558 -26.81 15.52 -4.36
C ASP A 558 -27.80 16.37 -5.15
N ASN A 559 -29.04 16.42 -4.68
CA ASN A 559 -30.09 17.28 -5.21
C ASN A 559 -30.59 18.19 -4.09
N TYR A 560 -30.37 19.50 -4.26
CA TYR A 560 -30.98 20.53 -3.44
C TYR A 560 -32.13 21.14 -4.23
N LEU A 561 -33.35 21.11 -3.70
CA LEU A 561 -34.54 21.70 -4.32
C LEU A 561 -35.16 22.70 -3.35
N ALA A 562 -35.49 23.89 -3.84
CA ALA A 562 -36.33 24.85 -3.14
C ALA A 562 -37.63 25.06 -3.94
N THR A 563 -38.76 24.63 -3.37
CA THR A 563 -40.13 24.79 -3.89
C THR A 563 -40.89 25.90 -3.12
N PHE A 564 -40.25 26.53 -2.14
CA PHE A 564 -40.78 27.58 -1.26
C PHE A 564 -42.02 27.21 -0.44
N GLU A 565 -42.32 25.91 -0.32
CA GLU A 565 -43.54 25.46 0.34
C GLU A 565 -43.63 25.89 1.81
N ASN A 566 -44.84 26.23 2.23
CA ASN A 566 -45.07 26.84 3.54
C ASN A 566 -45.32 25.81 4.66
N ASP A 567 -44.98 24.54 4.43
CA ASP A 567 -44.92 23.54 5.48
C ASP A 567 -43.61 23.66 6.29
N SER A 568 -43.61 23.15 7.52
CA SER A 568 -42.47 23.32 8.42
C SER A 568 -41.27 22.42 8.09
N GLN A 569 -41.43 21.35 7.31
CA GLN A 569 -40.30 20.52 6.88
C GLN A 569 -39.57 21.16 5.70
N THR A 570 -40.30 21.57 4.66
CA THR A 570 -39.71 22.24 3.49
C THR A 570 -39.02 23.54 3.89
N LYS A 571 -39.69 24.41 4.65
CA LYS A 571 -39.08 25.64 5.14
C LYS A 571 -37.77 25.40 5.91
N ASN A 572 -37.75 24.45 6.85
CA ASN A 572 -36.55 24.16 7.64
C ASN A 572 -35.41 23.59 6.77
N TYR A 573 -35.74 22.77 5.77
CA TYR A 573 -34.78 22.26 4.80
C TYR A 573 -34.19 23.40 3.96
N GLU A 574 -35.03 24.28 3.42
CA GLU A 574 -34.60 25.37 2.55
C GLU A 574 -33.76 26.42 3.29
N GLU A 575 -34.15 26.79 4.52
CA GLU A 575 -33.35 27.66 5.41
C GLU A 575 -31.99 27.04 5.78
N THR A 576 -31.87 25.71 5.80
CA THR A 576 -30.61 25.00 6.08
C THR A 576 -29.70 24.93 4.86
N TYR A 577 -30.25 24.66 3.68
CA TYR A 577 -29.47 24.32 2.49
C TYR A 577 -29.30 25.44 1.47
N PHE A 578 -30.12 26.50 1.50
CA PHE A 578 -30.01 27.65 0.59
C PHE A 578 -29.72 28.95 1.33
N SER A 579 -28.73 29.68 0.83
CA SER A 579 -28.42 31.03 1.28
C SER A 579 -29.48 32.03 0.80
N ARG A 580 -29.65 33.11 1.56
CA ARG A 580 -30.62 34.20 1.32
C ARG A 580 -32.09 33.84 1.52
N TYR A 581 -32.44 32.66 2.03
CA TYR A 581 -33.84 32.25 2.16
C TYR A 581 -34.72 33.25 2.93
N GLY A 582 -34.23 33.74 4.08
CA GLY A 582 -34.93 34.76 4.89
C GLY A 582 -34.91 36.18 4.30
N GLU A 583 -34.16 36.42 3.23
CA GLU A 583 -34.01 37.73 2.56
C GLU A 583 -34.82 37.82 1.25
N VAL A 584 -35.24 36.67 0.71
CA VAL A 584 -36.03 36.57 -0.52
C VAL A 584 -37.49 36.89 -0.24
N THR A 585 -38.07 37.81 -1.01
CA THR A 585 -39.50 38.11 -0.94
C THR A 585 -40.28 36.95 -1.58
N ARG A 586 -41.06 36.22 -0.76
CA ARG A 586 -41.93 35.12 -1.20
C ARG A 586 -43.35 35.64 -1.45
N ILE A 587 -43.94 35.35 -2.60
CA ILE A 587 -45.33 35.72 -2.95
C ILE A 587 -46.24 34.49 -2.98
N ASN A 588 -47.47 34.65 -2.52
CA ASN A 588 -48.48 33.59 -2.42
C ASN A 588 -49.48 33.74 -3.57
N ALA A 589 -49.29 33.00 -4.68
CA ALA A 589 -50.10 33.18 -5.89
C ALA A 589 -50.01 31.97 -6.86
N ASN A 590 -51.12 31.26 -7.03
CA ASN A 590 -51.22 30.04 -7.86
C ASN A 590 -50.81 30.21 -9.33
N ILE A 591 -50.87 31.43 -9.89
CA ILE A 591 -50.45 31.67 -11.28
C ILE A 591 -48.92 31.63 -11.45
N PHE A 592 -48.17 31.76 -10.35
CA PHE A 592 -46.71 31.83 -10.33
C PHE A 592 -46.03 30.66 -9.62
N ASP A 593 -46.77 29.92 -8.79
CA ASP A 593 -46.37 28.59 -8.31
C ASP A 593 -46.37 27.57 -9.45
N HIS A 594 -45.38 26.67 -9.45
CA HIS A 594 -45.25 25.53 -10.34
C HIS A 594 -45.53 24.18 -9.62
N THR A 595 -45.27 24.09 -8.32
CA THR A 595 -45.44 22.86 -7.53
C THR A 595 -46.84 22.80 -6.89
N ASP A 596 -47.83 22.39 -7.70
CA ASP A 596 -49.24 22.34 -7.30
C ASP A 596 -49.53 21.25 -6.22
N ALA A 597 -49.22 21.58 -4.96
CA ALA A 597 -49.48 20.77 -3.77
C ALA A 597 -50.94 20.87 -3.26
N GLY A 598 -51.89 21.22 -4.15
CA GLY A 598 -53.33 21.16 -3.88
C GLY A 598 -53.95 22.47 -3.37
N THR A 599 -55.07 22.37 -2.64
CA THR A 599 -56.01 23.50 -2.45
C THR A 599 -55.54 24.65 -1.54
N SER A 600 -54.29 24.62 -1.08
CA SER A 600 -53.71 25.65 -0.21
C SER A 600 -52.69 26.44 -1.01
N LYS A 601 -52.90 27.74 -1.17
CA LYS A 601 -51.98 28.59 -1.95
C LYS A 601 -50.56 28.51 -1.40
N THR A 602 -49.68 28.03 -2.25
CA THR A 602 -48.24 27.82 -2.15
C THR A 602 -47.49 29.15 -2.35
N TYR A 603 -46.16 29.17 -2.21
CA TYR A 603 -45.34 30.39 -2.35
C TYR A 603 -44.28 30.22 -3.44
N THR A 604 -43.81 31.33 -4.00
CA THR A 604 -42.70 31.37 -4.97
C THR A 604 -41.84 32.61 -4.75
N SER A 605 -40.59 32.62 -5.21
CA SER A 605 -39.68 33.77 -5.02
C SER A 605 -39.90 34.87 -6.04
N ARG A 606 -40.02 36.11 -5.56
CA ARG A 606 -40.19 37.32 -6.38
C ARG A 606 -38.88 38.08 -6.53
N LEU A 607 -38.52 38.43 -7.77
CA LEU A 607 -37.49 39.41 -8.09
C LEU A 607 -38.05 40.61 -8.86
N ASN A 608 -37.75 41.82 -8.39
CA ASN A 608 -38.23 43.08 -9.00
C ASN A 608 -37.10 44.02 -9.46
N GLY A 609 -35.83 43.72 -9.14
CA GLY A 609 -34.67 44.53 -9.54
C GLY A 609 -34.34 45.72 -8.64
N THR A 610 -34.97 45.83 -7.46
CA THR A 610 -34.74 46.91 -6.48
C THR A 610 -34.56 46.39 -5.05
N GLY A 611 -33.76 47.11 -4.25
CA GLY A 611 -33.52 46.75 -2.83
C GLY A 611 -32.93 45.35 -2.66
N ASN A 612 -33.56 44.53 -1.81
CA ASN A 612 -33.14 43.15 -1.58
C ASN A 612 -33.65 42.17 -2.66
N GLU A 613 -34.69 42.54 -3.42
CA GLU A 613 -35.25 41.78 -4.57
C GLU A 613 -34.39 41.91 -5.85
N VAL A 614 -33.09 42.17 -5.66
CA VAL A 614 -32.04 42.22 -6.69
C VAL A 614 -31.37 40.85 -6.85
N TYR A 615 -31.42 39.96 -5.85
CA TYR A 615 -30.94 38.59 -5.99
C TYR A 615 -31.86 37.61 -5.25
N GLY A 616 -32.18 36.49 -5.88
CA GLY A 616 -33.02 35.44 -5.32
C GLY A 616 -32.24 34.51 -4.39
N LEU A 617 -32.62 33.23 -4.38
CA LEU A 617 -31.88 32.21 -3.65
C LEU A 617 -30.47 32.03 -4.22
N ALA A 618 -29.58 31.57 -3.35
CA ALA A 618 -28.24 31.16 -3.71
C ALA A 618 -27.86 29.83 -3.05
N LYS A 619 -26.99 29.07 -3.71
CA LYS A 619 -26.34 27.87 -3.20
C LYS A 619 -24.85 28.02 -3.43
N SER A 620 -24.06 27.82 -2.37
CA SER A 620 -22.62 27.58 -2.49
C SER A 620 -22.36 26.07 -2.35
N LEU A 621 -21.46 25.55 -3.16
CA LEU A 621 -20.97 24.17 -3.11
C LEU A 621 -19.43 24.19 -3.11
N GLU A 622 -18.83 23.42 -2.21
CA GLU A 622 -17.40 23.07 -2.33
C GLU A 622 -17.28 21.93 -3.35
N VAL A 623 -16.37 22.06 -4.32
CA VAL A 623 -16.26 21.12 -5.45
C VAL A 623 -14.85 20.59 -5.65
N LYS A 624 -14.75 19.44 -6.32
CA LYS A 624 -13.51 18.72 -6.63
C LYS A 624 -13.38 18.43 -8.14
N PRO A 625 -12.17 18.16 -8.65
CA PRO A 625 -11.97 17.84 -10.07
C PRO A 625 -12.79 16.62 -10.50
N GLY A 626 -13.60 16.80 -11.55
CA GLY A 626 -14.50 15.78 -12.09
C GLY A 626 -15.95 15.87 -11.62
N ASP A 627 -16.24 16.65 -10.58
CA ASP A 627 -17.61 16.97 -10.17
C ASP A 627 -18.33 17.67 -11.33
N LYS A 628 -19.65 17.49 -11.40
CA LYS A 628 -20.51 18.17 -12.37
C LYS A 628 -21.63 18.88 -11.61
N VAL A 629 -21.69 20.20 -11.75
CA VAL A 629 -22.75 21.01 -11.14
C VAL A 629 -23.68 21.52 -12.23
N SER A 630 -24.98 21.30 -12.05
CA SER A 630 -26.04 21.89 -12.86
C SER A 630 -27.06 22.57 -11.96
N ALA A 631 -27.80 23.50 -12.56
CA ALA A 631 -28.88 24.19 -11.87
C ALA A 631 -30.08 24.31 -12.80
N GLU A 632 -31.28 24.22 -12.26
CA GLU A 632 -32.54 24.37 -12.96
C GLU A 632 -33.54 25.17 -12.12
N VAL A 633 -34.48 25.82 -12.81
CA VAL A 633 -35.51 26.65 -12.19
C VAL A 633 -36.68 26.80 -13.17
N TRP A 634 -37.88 26.99 -12.64
CA TRP A 634 -39.05 27.37 -13.41
C TRP A 634 -39.32 28.87 -13.24
N ALA A 635 -39.58 29.56 -14.35
CA ALA A 635 -39.71 31.02 -14.38
C ALA A 635 -41.00 31.46 -15.07
N LYS A 636 -41.66 32.49 -14.52
CA LYS A 636 -42.84 33.14 -15.13
C LYS A 636 -42.83 34.63 -14.79
N TYR A 637 -43.17 35.48 -15.75
CA TYR A 637 -43.19 36.94 -15.58
C TYR A 637 -44.36 37.59 -16.31
N LEU A 638 -44.88 38.69 -15.77
CA LEU A 638 -45.98 39.46 -16.38
C LEU A 638 -45.47 40.45 -17.43
N ASP A 639 -46.24 40.60 -18.51
CA ASP A 639 -46.05 41.67 -19.48
C ASP A 639 -46.56 43.04 -18.98
N PRO A 640 -45.71 44.07 -18.85
CA PRO A 640 -46.17 45.41 -18.51
C PRO A 640 -46.97 46.10 -19.63
N GLU A 641 -46.95 45.60 -20.88
CA GLU A 641 -47.70 46.22 -21.98
C GLU A 641 -49.16 45.74 -22.12
N THR A 642 -49.53 44.58 -21.56
CA THR A 642 -50.91 44.09 -21.62
C THR A 642 -51.84 44.80 -20.64
N LYS A 643 -52.52 45.84 -21.11
CA LYS A 643 -53.84 46.20 -20.56
C LYS A 643 -54.81 45.07 -20.88
N GLY A 644 -55.06 44.21 -19.88
CA GLY A 644 -55.85 43.00 -20.05
C GLY A 644 -57.19 43.24 -20.74
N ALA A 645 -57.45 42.47 -21.80
CA ALA A 645 -58.79 42.34 -22.35
C ALA A 645 -59.70 41.65 -21.32
N SER A 646 -60.98 42.04 -21.28
CA SER A 646 -61.90 41.67 -20.21
C SER A 646 -62.13 40.15 -20.09
N GLY A 647 -61.61 39.53 -19.03
CA GLY A 647 -61.86 38.12 -18.70
C GLY A 647 -61.08 37.59 -17.50
N SER A 648 -59.81 37.97 -17.37
CA SER A 648 -58.86 37.50 -16.36
C SER A 648 -58.03 38.68 -15.86
N SER A 649 -58.66 39.55 -15.07
CA SER A 649 -58.09 40.86 -14.77
C SER A 649 -57.04 40.82 -13.67
N PHE A 650 -56.05 41.72 -13.76
CA PHE A 650 -55.08 42.09 -12.72
C PHE A 650 -55.73 42.31 -11.33
N ALA A 651 -57.01 42.69 -11.26
CA ALA A 651 -57.75 42.81 -10.01
C ALA A 651 -57.95 41.47 -9.27
N GLN A 652 -58.01 40.33 -9.98
CA GLN A 652 -58.11 38.99 -9.36
C GLN A 652 -56.80 38.63 -8.62
N LEU A 653 -55.64 38.96 -9.23
CA LEU A 653 -54.33 38.78 -8.61
C LEU A 653 -54.13 39.72 -7.41
N ILE A 654 -54.61 40.97 -7.51
CA ILE A 654 -54.65 41.93 -6.39
C ILE A 654 -55.57 41.43 -5.27
N GLU A 655 -56.74 40.87 -5.59
CA GLU A 655 -57.69 40.27 -4.64
C GLU A 655 -57.05 39.07 -3.92
N ASP A 656 -56.39 38.18 -4.66
CA ASP A 656 -55.66 37.03 -4.16
C ASP A 656 -54.48 37.40 -3.24
N LEU A 657 -53.73 38.45 -3.60
CA LEU A 657 -52.66 39.04 -2.76
C LEU A 657 -53.22 39.74 -1.52
N SER A 658 -54.40 40.36 -1.61
CA SER A 658 -55.01 41.09 -0.47
C SER A 658 -55.61 40.15 0.58
N ASN A 659 -56.06 38.96 0.17
CA ASN A 659 -56.75 38.01 1.05
C ASN A 659 -55.80 37.09 1.85
N ASN A 660 -54.54 36.94 1.45
CA ASN A 660 -53.54 36.09 2.12
C ASN A 660 -52.39 36.87 2.80
N ALA A 661 -52.57 38.17 3.06
CA ALA A 661 -51.60 39.01 3.78
C ALA A 661 -51.59 38.75 5.31
N SER A 662 -51.30 37.52 5.72
CA SER A 662 -51.05 37.15 7.12
C SER A 662 -49.75 36.37 7.26
N HIS A 663 -48.93 36.76 8.24
CA HIS A 663 -47.60 36.21 8.59
C HIS A 663 -46.39 36.72 7.80
N ILE A 664 -46.16 38.04 7.84
CA ILE A 664 -44.80 38.53 8.07
C ILE A 664 -44.60 38.59 9.59
N VAL A 665 -43.77 37.72 10.14
CA VAL A 665 -43.24 37.86 11.51
C VAL A 665 -41.88 38.52 11.41
N VAL A 666 -41.78 39.74 11.95
CA VAL A 666 -40.50 40.38 12.27
C VAL A 666 -40.47 40.53 13.78
N ASP A 667 -39.49 39.91 14.43
CA ASP A 667 -39.01 40.34 15.74
C ASP A 667 -37.50 40.59 15.64
N GLY A 668 -37.02 41.57 16.41
CA GLY A 668 -35.95 42.46 15.93
C GLY A 668 -34.51 42.00 16.19
N ALA A 669 -33.64 42.27 15.20
CA ALA A 669 -32.25 42.61 15.44
C ALA A 669 -31.76 43.64 14.39
N THR A 670 -30.85 44.52 14.82
CA THR A 670 -30.34 45.65 14.04
C THR A 670 -29.48 45.21 12.86
N ALA A 671 -29.61 45.88 11.71
CA ALA A 671 -28.70 45.71 10.58
C ALA A 671 -27.24 45.98 10.99
N GLY A 672 -26.37 44.99 10.80
CA GLY A 672 -24.95 45.06 11.06
C GLY A 672 -24.19 44.29 10.00
N THR A 673 -23.43 45.02 9.17
CA THR A 673 -22.69 44.57 7.98
C THR A 673 -23.56 43.91 6.89
N ASP A 674 -23.73 44.63 5.78
CA ASP A 674 -24.27 44.07 4.54
C ASP A 674 -23.45 42.84 4.09
N PRO A 675 -24.10 41.75 3.62
CA PRO A 675 -23.39 40.70 2.90
C PRO A 675 -22.93 41.27 1.55
N VAL A 676 -21.70 41.77 1.52
CA VAL A 676 -21.01 42.17 0.29
C VAL A 676 -20.92 40.94 -0.61
N ILE A 677 -21.75 40.88 -1.66
CA ILE A 677 -21.53 39.95 -2.77
C ILE A 677 -20.25 40.44 -3.48
N PRO A 678 -19.10 39.72 -3.42
CA PRO A 678 -17.82 40.30 -3.83
C PRO A 678 -17.65 40.42 -5.35
N PHE A 679 -18.61 39.91 -6.14
CA PHE A 679 -18.40 39.47 -7.52
C PHE A 679 -19.13 40.31 -8.58
N ALA A 680 -19.56 41.54 -8.25
CA ALA A 680 -20.26 42.42 -9.18
C ALA A 680 -19.40 42.71 -10.43
N GLY A 681 -19.87 42.28 -11.61
CA GLY A 681 -19.17 42.44 -12.90
C GLY A 681 -18.37 41.24 -13.40
N MET A 682 -18.35 40.10 -12.68
CA MET A 682 -17.59 38.91 -13.10
C MET A 682 -18.27 38.04 -14.18
N ILE A 683 -19.56 38.22 -14.44
CA ILE A 683 -20.28 37.56 -15.54
C ILE A 683 -20.77 38.63 -16.52
N SER A 684 -20.51 38.44 -17.81
CA SER A 684 -20.97 39.33 -18.88
C SER A 684 -22.07 38.66 -19.69
N HIS A 685 -23.32 39.07 -19.44
CA HIS A 685 -24.52 38.50 -20.07
C HIS A 685 -24.80 39.01 -21.50
N GLY A 686 -24.04 40.00 -21.97
CA GLY A 686 -24.25 40.64 -23.27
C GLY A 686 -25.59 41.39 -23.39
N SER A 687 -26.05 41.57 -24.63
CA SER A 687 -27.29 42.31 -24.93
C SER A 687 -28.57 41.59 -24.45
N GLY A 688 -28.53 40.26 -24.34
CA GLY A 688 -29.69 39.41 -24.05
C GLY A 688 -30.67 39.29 -25.22
N GLN A 689 -31.70 38.46 -25.04
CA GLN A 689 -32.81 38.35 -25.99
C GLN A 689 -33.69 39.60 -25.97
N ALA A 690 -33.94 40.19 -27.14
CA ALA A 690 -34.83 41.34 -27.29
C ALA A 690 -36.28 40.99 -26.86
N GLY A 691 -36.89 41.84 -26.04
CA GLY A 691 -38.25 41.66 -25.52
C GLY A 691 -38.39 40.70 -24.33
N ALA A 692 -37.31 40.01 -23.94
CA ALA A 692 -37.26 39.20 -22.73
C ALA A 692 -36.70 40.01 -21.54
N PRO A 693 -37.08 39.69 -20.29
CA PRO A 693 -36.48 40.31 -19.12
C PRO A 693 -34.98 39.97 -19.03
N LYS A 694 -34.15 40.94 -18.63
CA LYS A 694 -32.74 40.70 -18.30
C LYS A 694 -32.62 40.05 -16.91
N ALA A 695 -33.14 38.83 -16.76
CA ALA A 695 -32.94 37.99 -15.58
C ALA A 695 -32.46 36.61 -16.02
N TYR A 696 -31.68 35.99 -15.16
CA TYR A 696 -30.92 34.80 -15.49
C TYR A 696 -30.94 33.83 -14.30
N LEU A 697 -30.60 32.58 -14.58
CA LEU A 697 -29.99 31.70 -13.61
C LEU A 697 -28.47 31.76 -13.87
N ASN A 698 -27.65 31.98 -12.83
CA ASN A 698 -26.19 32.04 -12.91
C ASN A 698 -25.54 30.87 -12.17
N LEU A 699 -24.41 30.40 -12.70
CA LEU A 699 -23.44 29.51 -12.05
C LEU A 699 -22.05 30.11 -12.22
N LEU A 700 -21.34 30.30 -11.12
CA LEU A 700 -19.99 30.87 -11.06
C LEU A 700 -19.04 29.83 -10.45
N VAL A 701 -17.93 29.52 -11.14
CA VAL A 701 -16.89 28.61 -10.65
C VAL A 701 -15.66 29.41 -10.25
N LEU A 702 -15.21 29.21 -9.02
CA LEU A 702 -14.00 29.81 -8.45
C LEU A 702 -13.00 28.73 -8.03
N ASP A 703 -11.70 29.07 -7.98
CA ASP A 703 -10.64 28.20 -7.46
C ASP A 703 -10.65 28.15 -5.91
N ARG A 704 -9.72 27.41 -5.30
CA ARG A 704 -9.55 27.36 -3.82
C ARG A 704 -9.31 28.74 -3.19
N ASN A 705 -8.68 29.66 -3.94
CA ASN A 705 -8.34 31.02 -3.53
C ASN A 705 -9.45 32.04 -3.83
N GLN A 706 -10.63 31.56 -4.28
CA GLN A 706 -11.79 32.37 -4.68
C GLN A 706 -11.56 33.26 -5.93
N ASN A 707 -10.53 32.97 -6.73
CA ASN A 707 -10.35 33.61 -8.04
C ASN A 707 -11.35 33.06 -9.06
N TYR A 708 -11.69 33.89 -10.06
CA TYR A 708 -12.54 33.48 -11.18
C TYR A 708 -11.92 32.38 -12.05
N VAL A 709 -12.63 31.26 -12.23
CA VAL A 709 -12.26 30.20 -13.17
C VAL A 709 -13.17 30.24 -14.40
N SER A 710 -14.49 30.17 -14.19
CA SER A 710 -15.47 30.19 -15.28
C SER A 710 -16.88 30.58 -14.79
N SER A 711 -17.80 30.82 -15.72
CA SER A 711 -19.21 31.00 -15.41
C SER A 711 -20.10 30.45 -16.51
N SER A 712 -21.33 30.14 -16.14
CA SER A 712 -22.42 29.80 -17.05
C SER A 712 -23.68 30.52 -16.63
N PHE A 713 -24.55 30.87 -17.58
CA PHE A 713 -25.82 31.51 -17.31
C PHE A 713 -26.85 31.14 -18.36
N VAL A 714 -28.13 31.22 -17.99
CA VAL A 714 -29.25 31.08 -18.93
C VAL A 714 -30.30 32.16 -18.65
N GLN A 715 -30.73 32.87 -19.69
CA GLN A 715 -31.71 33.96 -19.58
C GLN A 715 -33.14 33.42 -19.65
N VAL A 716 -34.05 33.96 -18.84
CA VAL A 716 -35.51 33.80 -19.04
C VAL A 716 -35.90 34.39 -20.40
N SER A 717 -36.64 33.68 -21.24
CA SER A 717 -37.08 34.16 -22.56
C SER A 717 -38.49 34.74 -22.56
N THR A 718 -38.90 35.29 -23.69
CA THR A 718 -40.28 35.68 -23.97
C THR A 718 -41.31 34.54 -23.89
N SER A 719 -40.90 33.27 -23.71
CA SER A 719 -41.82 32.15 -23.52
C SER A 719 -42.38 32.07 -22.10
N ALA A 720 -41.70 32.68 -21.12
CA ALA A 720 -42.15 32.79 -19.72
C ALA A 720 -43.19 33.93 -19.50
N LYS A 721 -43.70 34.53 -20.58
CA LYS A 721 -44.43 35.80 -20.60
C LYS A 721 -45.93 35.63 -20.41
N GLU A 722 -46.40 35.78 -19.18
CA GLU A 722 -47.82 35.81 -18.83
C GLU A 722 -48.49 37.10 -19.35
N ASN A 723 -49.62 36.92 -20.05
CA ASN A 723 -50.32 37.97 -20.80
C ASN A 723 -51.83 38.04 -20.47
N GLY A 724 -52.27 37.33 -19.42
CA GLY A 724 -53.66 37.18 -18.99
C GLY A 724 -54.32 35.88 -19.45
N SER A 725 -53.60 35.02 -20.17
CA SER A 725 -54.04 33.68 -20.55
C SER A 725 -53.07 32.67 -19.94
N ASP A 726 -53.39 32.17 -18.75
CA ASP A 726 -52.52 31.36 -17.90
C ASP A 726 -51.61 30.39 -18.69
N ILE A 727 -50.35 30.79 -18.88
CA ILE A 727 -49.37 30.02 -19.66
C ILE A 727 -48.56 29.07 -18.78
N PRO A 728 -48.04 27.95 -19.32
CA PRO A 728 -47.06 27.14 -18.62
C PRO A 728 -45.81 27.95 -18.26
N HIS A 729 -45.25 27.69 -17.08
CA HIS A 729 -43.95 28.22 -16.68
C HIS A 729 -42.85 27.79 -17.65
N GLU A 730 -41.82 28.62 -17.75
CA GLU A 730 -40.65 28.30 -18.56
C GLU A 730 -39.59 27.56 -17.74
N TYR A 731 -39.31 26.32 -18.13
CA TYR A 731 -38.16 25.58 -17.61
C TYR A 731 -36.84 26.20 -18.08
N ARG A 732 -35.91 26.39 -17.14
CA ARG A 732 -34.56 26.90 -17.40
C ARG A 732 -33.52 26.03 -16.73
N LYS A 733 -32.46 25.72 -17.47
CA LYS A 733 -31.37 24.84 -17.03
C LYS A 733 -30.00 25.37 -17.47
N ILE A 734 -29.05 25.37 -16.53
CA ILE A 734 -27.62 25.37 -16.83
C ILE A 734 -27.17 23.92 -16.98
N ASN A 735 -26.66 23.56 -18.16
CA ASN A 735 -26.12 22.22 -18.40
C ASN A 735 -24.95 21.91 -17.46
N PRO A 736 -24.72 20.65 -17.07
CA PRO A 736 -23.69 20.29 -16.09
C PRO A 736 -22.30 20.81 -16.44
N VAL A 737 -21.76 21.69 -15.60
CA VAL A 737 -20.41 22.23 -15.70
C VAL A 737 -19.46 21.29 -15.00
N THR A 738 -18.52 20.69 -15.75
CA THR A 738 -17.49 19.80 -15.17
C THR A 738 -16.36 20.62 -14.55
N ILE A 739 -16.10 20.38 -13.27
CA ILE A 739 -15.09 21.06 -12.47
C ILE A 739 -13.69 20.51 -12.81
N LYS A 740 -12.71 21.41 -12.94
CA LYS A 740 -11.34 21.11 -13.42
C LYS A 740 -10.26 21.20 -12.34
N GLU A 741 -10.51 22.02 -11.33
CA GLU A 741 -9.68 22.18 -10.14
C GLU A 741 -10.58 22.31 -8.91
N SER A 742 -10.09 22.01 -7.71
CA SER A 742 -10.93 22.17 -6.51
C SER A 742 -11.20 23.65 -6.24
N GLY A 743 -12.37 23.94 -5.67
CA GLY A 743 -12.75 25.30 -5.34
C GLY A 743 -14.23 25.37 -4.97
N TYR A 744 -14.90 26.43 -5.43
CA TYR A 744 -16.27 26.73 -5.03
C TYR A 744 -17.16 27.02 -6.23
N VAL A 745 -18.38 26.51 -6.22
CA VAL A 745 -19.43 26.89 -7.18
C VAL A 745 -20.51 27.69 -6.46
N TYR A 746 -20.75 28.91 -6.94
CA TYR A 746 -21.83 29.78 -6.50
C TYR A 746 -22.92 29.81 -7.55
N ILE A 747 -24.07 29.21 -7.24
CA ILE A 747 -25.28 29.23 -8.05
C ILE A 747 -26.23 30.27 -7.44
N TYR A 748 -26.77 31.18 -8.24
CA TYR A 748 -27.71 32.19 -7.76
C TYR A 748 -28.63 32.73 -8.85
N GLN A 749 -29.74 33.32 -8.43
CA GLN A 749 -30.72 33.99 -9.29
C GLN A 749 -30.43 35.51 -9.32
N PRO A 750 -29.78 36.07 -10.36
CA PRO A 750 -29.51 37.51 -10.50
C PRO A 750 -30.69 38.41 -10.93
N GLN A 751 -30.52 39.66 -10.49
CA GLN A 751 -31.11 40.94 -10.85
C GLN A 751 -31.80 41.08 -12.21
N ALA A 752 -33.00 41.66 -12.17
CA ALA A 752 -33.55 42.45 -13.27
C ALA A 752 -32.87 43.84 -13.33
N GLY A 753 -31.90 44.01 -14.24
CA GLY A 753 -31.35 45.30 -14.65
C GLY A 753 -30.44 46.08 -13.69
N GLN A 754 -29.13 45.87 -13.75
CA GLN A 754 -28.12 46.91 -14.11
C GLN A 754 -26.73 46.29 -14.34
N ALA A 755 -25.99 46.83 -15.33
CA ALA A 755 -24.59 46.54 -15.71
C ALA A 755 -24.20 45.05 -15.89
N LEU A 756 -23.95 44.52 -17.10
CA LEU A 756 -23.17 45.11 -18.18
C LEU A 756 -23.94 45.25 -19.52
N SER A 757 -23.45 46.16 -20.38
CA SER A 757 -24.02 46.58 -21.68
C SER A 757 -25.38 47.32 -21.62
N ASN A 758 -25.27 48.65 -21.49
CA ASN A 758 -26.18 49.60 -22.13
C ASN A 758 -25.50 50.08 -23.42
N GLU A 759 -26.03 49.71 -24.58
CA GLU A 759 -25.62 50.27 -25.89
C GLU A 759 -26.79 50.84 -26.70
N THR A 760 -27.94 51.13 -26.06
CA THR A 760 -29.08 51.79 -26.74
C THR A 760 -29.28 53.25 -26.31
N GLY A 761 -28.49 53.76 -25.36
CA GLY A 761 -28.40 55.20 -25.04
C GLY A 761 -29.72 55.83 -24.56
N SER A 762 -30.70 54.99 -24.25
CA SER A 762 -32.09 55.37 -23.99
C SER A 762 -32.53 54.69 -22.70
N ARG A 763 -32.88 55.49 -21.70
CA ARG A 763 -33.44 55.05 -20.42
C ARG A 763 -34.85 54.51 -20.68
N ILE A 764 -34.95 53.21 -20.96
CA ILE A 764 -36.24 52.52 -21.09
C ILE A 764 -36.77 52.28 -19.67
N GLU A 765 -37.65 53.17 -19.21
CA GLU A 765 -38.47 52.96 -18.01
C GLU A 765 -39.87 52.53 -18.44
N VAL A 766 -40.40 51.49 -17.80
CA VAL A 766 -41.77 51.02 -17.94
C VAL A 766 -42.15 50.39 -16.60
N PHE A 767 -42.98 50.94 -15.72
CA PHE A 767 -43.49 52.30 -15.45
C PHE A 767 -43.72 52.37 -13.90
N PRO A 768 -44.07 53.51 -13.26
CA PRO A 768 -44.19 53.56 -11.80
C PRO A 768 -45.46 52.87 -11.26
N ASP A 769 -45.35 51.57 -10.97
CA ASP A 769 -46.23 50.75 -10.13
C ASP A 769 -45.39 49.59 -9.55
N SER A 770 -45.65 49.15 -8.32
CA SER A 770 -44.82 48.23 -7.54
C SER A 770 -44.95 46.73 -7.90
N HIS A 771 -45.35 46.38 -9.13
CA HIS A 771 -45.81 45.02 -9.48
C HIS A 771 -45.34 44.49 -10.86
N THR A 772 -44.04 44.30 -11.05
CA THR A 772 -43.45 43.57 -12.21
C THR A 772 -42.55 42.41 -11.79
N GLY A 773 -42.92 41.75 -10.69
CA GLY A 773 -42.18 40.62 -10.14
C GLY A 773 -42.02 39.47 -11.15
N GLN A 774 -40.79 39.02 -11.35
CA GLN A 774 -40.51 37.72 -11.95
C GLN A 774 -40.58 36.69 -10.84
N ALA A 775 -41.35 35.63 -11.06
CA ALA A 775 -41.41 34.49 -10.16
C ALA A 775 -40.40 33.44 -10.57
N PHE A 776 -39.59 32.98 -9.62
CA PHE A 776 -38.75 31.80 -9.75
C PHE A 776 -39.17 30.75 -8.73
N ASP A 777 -39.42 29.56 -9.24
CA ASP A 777 -39.88 28.43 -8.45
C ASP A 777 -39.11 27.15 -8.81
N ASP A 778 -39.22 26.12 -7.95
CA ASP A 778 -38.52 24.85 -8.08
C ASP A 778 -37.01 25.05 -8.38
N PHE A 779 -36.36 25.92 -7.60
CA PHE A 779 -34.93 26.18 -7.76
C PHE A 779 -34.13 24.97 -7.30
N LYS A 780 -33.62 24.21 -8.27
CA LYS A 780 -32.89 22.98 -8.03
C LYS A 780 -31.43 23.09 -8.45
N VAL A 781 -30.55 22.62 -7.59
CA VAL A 781 -29.12 22.46 -7.84
C VAL A 781 -28.79 20.98 -7.71
N THR A 782 -28.16 20.44 -8.75
CA THR A 782 -27.74 19.04 -8.83
C THR A 782 -26.21 19.01 -8.89
N HIS A 783 -25.60 18.37 -7.90
CA HIS A 783 -24.15 18.14 -7.79
C HIS A 783 -23.89 16.64 -7.94
N THR A 784 -23.39 16.25 -9.11
CA THR A 784 -22.89 14.90 -9.37
C THR A 784 -21.42 14.85 -8.97
N HIS A 785 -21.05 13.96 -8.07
CA HIS A 785 -19.66 13.82 -7.59
C HIS A 785 -18.78 13.07 -8.60
N SER A 786 -17.50 13.46 -8.67
CA SER A 786 -16.45 12.76 -9.42
C SER A 786 -16.33 11.29 -8.98
N PRO A 787 -16.15 10.29 -9.88
CA PRO A 787 -15.88 8.90 -9.50
C PRO A 787 -14.70 8.72 -8.53
N ILE A 788 -13.73 9.65 -8.55
CA ILE A 788 -12.61 9.69 -7.62
C ILE A 788 -13.12 10.13 -6.23
N VAL A 789 -12.93 9.27 -5.22
CA VAL A 789 -13.26 9.57 -3.82
C VAL A 789 -12.09 10.16 -3.05
N GLN A 790 -10.86 9.87 -3.47
CA GLN A 790 -9.63 10.48 -2.91
C GLN A 790 -8.52 10.52 -3.97
N LYS A 791 -7.69 11.57 -3.94
CA LYS A 791 -6.44 11.67 -4.71
C LYS A 791 -5.33 12.17 -3.78
N ASP A 792 -4.12 11.67 -4.00
CA ASP A 792 -2.88 12.12 -3.37
C ASP A 792 -1.74 12.20 -4.42
N ASP A 793 -1.01 13.32 -4.45
CA ASP A 793 0.30 13.41 -5.10
C ASP A 793 1.39 13.43 -4.01
N TYR A 794 2.61 12.98 -4.31
CA TYR A 794 3.68 12.83 -3.31
C TYR A 794 4.96 13.57 -3.70
N TYR A 795 5.56 14.26 -2.72
CA TYR A 795 6.99 14.53 -2.74
C TYR A 795 7.75 13.19 -2.75
N PRO A 796 8.99 13.13 -3.29
CA PRO A 796 9.76 11.89 -3.39
C PRO A 796 9.82 11.00 -2.16
N PHE A 797 9.85 11.55 -0.95
CA PHE A 797 9.90 10.78 0.31
C PHE A 797 8.52 10.49 0.94
N GLY A 798 7.43 10.65 0.20
CA GLY A 798 6.08 10.22 0.61
C GLY A 798 5.25 11.21 1.41
N MET A 799 5.75 12.43 1.61
CA MET A 799 4.91 13.53 2.11
C MET A 799 3.93 13.91 1.00
N SER A 800 2.63 14.00 1.30
CA SER A 800 1.64 14.31 0.28
C SER A 800 1.54 15.81 -0.02
N PHE A 801 1.07 16.11 -1.23
CA PHE A 801 0.64 17.44 -1.68
C PHE A 801 -0.50 17.28 -2.70
N ASN A 802 -1.20 18.38 -3.02
CA ASN A 802 -2.35 18.38 -3.94
C ASN A 802 -3.47 17.37 -3.57
N SER A 803 -3.47 16.88 -2.32
CA SER A 803 -4.44 15.91 -1.84
C SER A 803 -5.87 16.47 -1.83
N TYR A 804 -6.83 15.60 -2.06
CA TYR A 804 -8.22 15.83 -1.67
C TYR A 804 -8.92 14.50 -1.38
N SER A 805 -9.88 14.54 -0.45
CA SER A 805 -10.87 13.48 -0.24
C SER A 805 -12.29 14.05 -0.41
N ARG A 806 -13.25 13.19 -0.72
CA ARG A 806 -14.67 13.55 -0.75
C ARG A 806 -15.16 13.86 0.68
N PRO A 807 -15.88 14.97 0.92
CA PRO A 807 -16.49 15.25 2.22
C PRO A 807 -17.36 14.08 2.70
N GLY A 808 -17.22 13.68 3.97
CA GLY A 808 -17.99 12.60 4.57
C GLY A 808 -17.58 11.17 4.18
N ALA A 809 -16.71 10.98 3.19
CA ALA A 809 -16.24 9.64 2.80
C ALA A 809 -15.21 9.07 3.79
N THR A 810 -15.21 7.75 3.96
CA THR A 810 -14.20 7.02 4.72
C THR A 810 -12.81 7.24 4.10
N SER A 811 -11.89 7.85 4.85
CA SER A 811 -10.55 8.21 4.35
C SER A 811 -9.73 6.99 3.92
N GLN A 812 -8.98 7.09 2.82
CA GLN A 812 -7.93 6.13 2.46
C GLN A 812 -6.64 6.49 3.20
N LYS A 813 -6.26 5.62 4.14
CA LYS A 813 -5.01 5.74 4.91
C LYS A 813 -3.87 4.91 4.31
N TYR A 814 -4.16 3.91 3.49
CA TYR A 814 -3.16 3.07 2.81
C TYR A 814 -2.71 3.76 1.52
N LEU A 815 -1.57 4.44 1.59
CA LEU A 815 -1.19 5.49 0.64
C LEU A 815 0.19 5.24 0.01
N TYR A 816 1.21 5.92 0.51
CA TYR A 816 2.60 5.82 0.06
C TYR A 816 3.26 4.54 0.58
N ASN A 817 4.45 4.21 0.06
CA ASN A 817 5.25 3.05 0.46
C ASN A 817 4.45 1.75 0.34
N ARG A 818 3.99 1.46 -0.89
CA ARG A 818 3.17 0.27 -1.21
C ARG A 818 1.83 0.20 -0.43
N GLY A 819 1.20 1.34 -0.17
CA GLY A 819 -0.02 1.40 0.65
C GLY A 819 0.24 1.21 2.15
N SER A 820 1.39 1.65 2.67
CA SER A 820 1.58 1.78 4.12
C SER A 820 0.54 2.74 4.71
N GLU A 821 0.16 2.52 5.97
CA GLU A 821 -0.92 3.26 6.63
C GLU A 821 -0.37 4.56 7.22
N LEU A 822 -0.93 5.68 6.78
CA LEU A 822 -0.66 6.99 7.37
C LEU A 822 -1.38 7.12 8.72
N ILE A 823 -0.59 7.17 9.79
CA ILE A 823 -1.07 7.49 11.13
C ILE A 823 -0.98 9.02 11.31
N ASP A 824 -2.05 9.70 10.95
CA ASP A 824 -2.26 11.15 11.06
C ASP A 824 -2.89 11.59 12.39
N ASP A 825 -3.43 10.64 13.17
CA ASP A 825 -3.95 10.86 14.52
C ASP A 825 -3.03 11.76 15.36
N LEU A 826 -3.62 12.78 16.00
CA LEU A 826 -2.94 13.81 16.80
C LEU A 826 -1.87 14.65 16.04
N ASN A 827 -1.86 14.63 14.71
CA ASN A 827 -0.83 15.18 13.82
C ASN A 827 0.50 14.42 13.85
N LEU A 828 0.49 13.11 14.15
CA LEU A 828 1.71 12.29 14.20
C LEU A 828 2.40 12.22 12.81
N GLY A 829 1.63 11.96 11.75
CA GLY A 829 2.08 12.01 10.36
C GLY A 829 3.18 11.00 10.05
N LEU A 830 3.05 9.77 10.52
CA LEU A 830 4.00 8.68 10.31
C LEU A 830 3.35 7.54 9.53
N TYR A 831 4.10 6.91 8.63
CA TYR A 831 3.68 5.65 8.01
C TYR A 831 4.03 4.48 8.91
N TRP A 832 3.02 3.64 9.19
CA TRP A 832 3.23 2.35 9.85
C TRP A 832 3.79 1.34 8.84
N THR A 833 4.84 0.61 9.23
CA THR A 833 5.26 -0.64 8.58
C THR A 833 5.35 -1.76 9.63
N PRO A 834 5.32 -3.05 9.24
CA PRO A 834 5.38 -4.18 10.17
C PRO A 834 6.60 -4.23 11.09
N ASN A 835 7.72 -3.57 10.75
CA ASN A 835 8.93 -3.61 11.57
C ASN A 835 9.35 -2.27 12.19
N ARG A 836 8.98 -1.14 11.58
CA ARG A 836 9.42 0.21 11.99
C ARG A 836 8.41 1.28 11.58
N PHE A 837 8.38 2.41 12.26
CA PHE A 837 7.62 3.58 11.79
C PHE A 837 8.51 4.45 10.90
N TYR A 838 7.95 4.97 9.81
CA TYR A 838 8.62 5.84 8.84
C TYR A 838 8.08 7.27 8.93
N ASP A 839 8.97 8.26 8.98
CA ASP A 839 8.61 9.67 8.93
C ASP A 839 8.92 10.27 7.54
N PRO A 840 7.88 10.58 6.73
CA PRO A 840 8.05 11.21 5.42
C PRO A 840 8.48 12.68 5.51
N ALA A 841 8.26 13.37 6.64
CA ALA A 841 8.65 14.76 6.81
C ALA A 841 10.17 14.91 6.90
N ILE A 842 10.88 13.92 7.45
CA ILE A 842 12.36 13.88 7.53
C ILE A 842 13.01 12.77 6.68
N GLY A 843 12.22 11.96 5.98
CA GLY A 843 12.69 10.88 5.10
C GLY A 843 13.43 9.76 5.84
N ARG A 844 13.07 9.44 7.08
CA ARG A 844 13.81 8.51 7.95
C ARG A 844 12.92 7.58 8.76
N PHE A 845 13.42 6.37 9.05
CA PHE A 845 12.78 5.47 9.99
C PHE A 845 13.09 5.85 11.44
N LEU A 846 12.15 5.57 12.35
CA LEU A 846 12.30 5.80 13.79
C LEU A 846 13.24 4.78 14.49
N GLY A 847 13.63 3.69 13.81
CA GLY A 847 14.48 2.64 14.38
C GLY A 847 15.49 2.06 13.39
N THR A 848 16.48 1.36 13.95
CA THR A 848 17.50 0.63 13.20
C THR A 848 16.92 -0.55 12.44
N ASP A 849 17.30 -0.71 11.17
CA ASP A 849 16.90 -1.88 10.39
C ASP A 849 17.47 -3.18 10.96
N LYS A 850 16.59 -4.16 11.11
CA LYS A 850 16.90 -5.52 11.56
C LYS A 850 17.81 -6.28 10.58
N LEU A 851 17.72 -5.98 9.28
CA LEU A 851 18.52 -6.58 8.21
C LEU A 851 19.70 -5.69 7.74
N SER A 852 20.01 -4.60 8.43
CA SER A 852 21.11 -3.68 8.05
C SER A 852 22.49 -4.33 7.85
N ASP A 853 22.74 -5.50 8.45
CA ASP A 853 23.94 -6.32 8.20
C ASP A 853 24.10 -6.73 6.72
N MET A 854 23.00 -6.81 5.95
CA MET A 854 23.01 -7.14 4.51
C MET A 854 23.56 -5.99 3.64
N TYR A 855 23.55 -4.75 4.14
CA TYR A 855 23.92 -3.57 3.37
C TYR A 855 24.83 -2.61 4.19
N THR A 856 26.00 -3.11 4.59
CA THR A 856 26.93 -2.38 5.49
C THR A 856 27.48 -1.03 4.97
N SER A 857 27.19 -0.63 3.73
CA SER A 857 27.63 0.62 3.10
C SER A 857 26.70 1.81 3.28
N ILE A 858 25.54 1.64 3.92
CA ILE A 858 24.55 2.71 4.10
C ILE A 858 23.89 2.64 5.50
N SER A 859 23.45 3.79 5.98
CA SER A 859 22.86 3.99 7.30
C SER A 859 21.63 3.10 7.55
N PRO A 860 21.54 2.40 8.70
CA PRO A 860 20.41 1.53 9.04
C PRO A 860 19.05 2.22 9.20
N MET A 861 18.96 3.54 9.08
CA MET A 861 17.72 4.32 9.29
C MET A 861 17.20 4.96 8.00
N VAL A 862 17.80 4.64 6.86
CA VAL A 862 17.46 5.15 5.52
C VAL A 862 16.21 4.46 4.97
N PHE A 863 15.36 5.23 4.30
CA PHE A 863 14.25 4.74 3.48
C PHE A 863 14.69 4.53 2.03
N GLY A 864 14.32 3.39 1.42
CA GLY A 864 14.50 3.11 -0.01
C GLY A 864 15.91 3.36 -0.56
N PHE A 865 16.95 3.09 0.25
CA PHE A 865 18.36 3.42 -0.05
C PHE A 865 18.65 4.90 -0.40
N ASN A 866 17.77 5.84 -0.01
CA ASN A 866 17.71 7.24 -0.46
C ASN A 866 17.39 7.41 -1.96
N ASN A 867 16.79 6.42 -2.62
CA ASN A 867 16.22 6.51 -3.96
C ASN A 867 14.74 6.10 -3.94
N PRO A 868 13.87 6.90 -3.30
CA PRO A 868 12.47 6.55 -3.09
C PRO A 868 11.61 6.59 -4.36
N ILE A 869 12.19 7.04 -5.48
CA ILE A 869 11.55 6.99 -6.81
C ILE A 869 11.63 5.58 -7.40
N LYS A 870 12.63 4.79 -6.98
CA LYS A 870 12.87 3.42 -7.46
C LYS A 870 12.57 2.36 -6.40
N PHE A 871 12.68 2.69 -5.11
CA PHE A 871 12.54 1.73 -4.02
C PHE A 871 11.48 2.14 -2.99
N ASN A 872 10.64 1.17 -2.60
CA ASN A 872 9.79 1.23 -1.42
C ASN A 872 10.35 0.30 -0.32
N ASP A 873 10.03 0.54 0.95
CA ASP A 873 10.35 -0.37 2.07
C ASP A 873 9.07 -0.65 2.88
N PRO A 874 8.13 -1.46 2.33
CA PRO A 874 6.81 -1.70 2.92
C PRO A 874 6.86 -2.56 4.18
N THR A 875 7.90 -3.38 4.32
CA THR A 875 8.11 -4.23 5.50
C THR A 875 8.83 -3.50 6.63
N GLY A 876 9.55 -2.43 6.31
CA GLY A 876 10.47 -1.73 7.20
C GLY A 876 11.77 -2.51 7.45
N LEU A 877 12.26 -3.25 6.46
CA LEU A 877 13.44 -4.14 6.53
C LEU A 877 14.41 -4.05 5.33
N LEU A 878 13.96 -3.64 4.14
CA LEU A 878 14.79 -3.55 2.95
C LEU A 878 14.07 -2.75 1.86
N GLY A 879 14.83 -2.00 1.05
CA GLY A 879 14.30 -1.40 -0.17
C GLY A 879 14.00 -2.47 -1.25
N GLU A 880 12.75 -2.54 -1.68
CA GLU A 880 12.20 -3.36 -2.77
C GLU A 880 11.92 -2.49 -4.01
N CYS A 881 12.04 -3.03 -5.22
CA CYS A 881 11.89 -2.32 -6.50
C CYS A 881 11.48 -3.28 -7.63
N ASP A 882 10.62 -2.84 -8.57
CA ASP A 882 10.21 -3.64 -9.75
C ASP A 882 11.31 -3.74 -10.80
N ASP A 883 11.84 -2.59 -11.24
CA ASP A 883 12.71 -2.44 -12.42
C ASP A 883 14.22 -2.54 -12.10
N CYS A 884 14.57 -3.17 -10.98
CA CYS A 884 15.96 -3.49 -10.68
C CYS A 884 16.39 -4.74 -11.47
N PRO A 885 17.56 -4.74 -12.13
CA PRO A 885 18.31 -5.97 -12.23
C PRO A 885 18.45 -6.53 -10.80
N GLU A 886 18.10 -7.81 -10.60
CA GLU A 886 18.32 -8.51 -9.34
C GLU A 886 19.74 -8.19 -8.86
N VAL A 887 19.90 -7.79 -7.59
CA VAL A 887 21.18 -7.24 -7.12
C VAL A 887 22.23 -8.34 -7.18
N ASP A 888 23.03 -8.30 -8.24
CA ASP A 888 24.24 -9.12 -8.40
C ASP A 888 25.15 -8.84 -7.20
N LEU A 889 25.08 -9.74 -6.22
CA LEU A 889 26.09 -9.87 -5.18
C LEU A 889 27.44 -9.97 -5.90
N PRO A 890 28.44 -9.15 -5.50
CA PRO A 890 29.51 -8.71 -6.39
C PRO A 890 30.15 -9.84 -7.18
N GLU A 891 30.12 -9.72 -8.52
CA GLU A 891 30.69 -10.70 -9.45
C GLU A 891 32.18 -10.93 -9.10
N VAL A 892 32.48 -12.11 -8.53
CA VAL A 892 33.86 -12.54 -8.30
C VAL A 892 34.40 -13.04 -9.64
N THR A 893 34.87 -12.12 -10.48
CA THR A 893 35.39 -12.42 -11.82
C THR A 893 36.68 -13.28 -11.74
N VAL A 894 36.53 -14.60 -11.69
CA VAL A 894 37.67 -15.53 -11.77
C VAL A 894 38.06 -15.74 -13.23
N THR A 895 39.19 -15.19 -13.63
CA THR A 895 39.71 -15.28 -15.01
C THR A 895 40.26 -16.68 -15.30
N ALA A 896 39.43 -17.56 -15.86
CA ALA A 896 39.84 -18.87 -16.34
C ALA A 896 40.75 -18.75 -17.58
N SER A 897 42.05 -18.96 -17.40
CA SER A 897 42.99 -19.15 -18.51
C SER A 897 42.85 -20.56 -19.10
N ARG A 898 42.45 -20.62 -20.38
CA ARG A 898 42.23 -21.89 -21.11
C ARG A 898 43.48 -22.79 -21.11
N LEU A 899 43.33 -24.00 -20.60
CA LEU A 899 43.96 -25.21 -21.13
C LEU A 899 42.92 -26.32 -21.33
N GLN A 900 43.26 -27.31 -22.15
CA GLN A 900 42.32 -28.17 -22.87
C GLN A 900 41.76 -29.37 -22.08
N GLU A 901 40.55 -29.74 -22.48
CA GLU A 901 39.98 -31.10 -22.51
C GLU A 901 39.55 -31.81 -21.20
N ALA A 902 38.22 -31.86 -21.04
CA ALA A 902 37.46 -33.05 -20.67
C ALA A 902 37.66 -33.69 -19.28
N ASN A 903 37.44 -32.89 -18.22
CA ASN A 903 36.65 -33.31 -17.04
C ASN A 903 36.25 -32.06 -16.23
N PRO A 904 35.09 -32.06 -15.54
CA PRO A 904 34.75 -31.00 -14.60
C PRO A 904 35.58 -31.18 -13.32
N ASP A 905 36.81 -30.67 -13.34
CA ASP A 905 37.73 -30.82 -12.21
C ASP A 905 37.43 -29.81 -11.09
N TYR A 906 36.67 -30.26 -10.09
CA TYR A 906 36.37 -29.52 -8.87
C TYR A 906 37.62 -29.04 -8.09
N SER A 907 38.82 -29.55 -8.41
CA SER A 907 40.08 -29.11 -7.82
C SER A 907 40.32 -27.60 -7.92
N LEU A 908 39.89 -26.98 -9.04
CA LEU A 908 40.13 -25.58 -9.35
C LEU A 908 39.39 -24.63 -8.40
N LEU A 909 38.17 -24.99 -8.00
CA LEU A 909 37.36 -24.21 -7.07
C LEU A 909 37.98 -24.22 -5.66
N PHE A 910 38.45 -25.39 -5.21
CA PHE A 910 39.14 -25.51 -3.92
C PHE A 910 40.51 -24.82 -3.90
N GLU A 911 41.21 -24.77 -5.04
CA GLU A 911 42.45 -24.01 -5.18
C GLU A 911 42.21 -22.48 -5.13
N GLN A 912 41.07 -22.01 -5.63
CA GLN A 912 40.65 -20.61 -5.49
C GLN A 912 40.31 -20.25 -4.03
N PHE A 913 39.56 -21.10 -3.32
CA PHE A 913 39.35 -20.93 -1.87
C PHE A 913 40.68 -20.87 -1.11
N ARG A 914 41.60 -21.79 -1.39
CA ARG A 914 42.94 -21.88 -0.77
C ARG A 914 43.78 -20.61 -0.99
N ASN A 915 43.56 -19.88 -2.07
CA ASN A 915 44.29 -18.65 -2.40
C ASN A 915 43.58 -17.36 -1.95
N SER A 916 42.44 -17.47 -1.25
CA SER A 916 41.73 -16.31 -0.72
C SER A 916 42.59 -15.49 0.25
N THR A 917 42.53 -14.16 0.12
CA THR A 917 43.11 -13.20 1.07
C THR A 917 42.35 -13.18 2.40
N ASN A 918 41.09 -13.62 2.42
CA ASN A 918 40.30 -13.81 3.62
C ASN A 918 40.69 -15.14 4.29
N THR A 919 41.19 -15.04 5.52
CA THR A 919 41.70 -16.16 6.32
C THR A 919 40.66 -17.27 6.55
N VAL A 920 39.37 -16.95 6.57
CA VAL A 920 38.28 -17.90 6.80
C VAL A 920 38.08 -18.78 5.57
N TYR A 921 37.91 -18.18 4.39
CA TYR A 921 37.74 -18.89 3.12
C TYR A 921 38.97 -19.73 2.74
N ARG A 922 40.18 -19.23 3.06
CA ARG A 922 41.43 -19.97 2.89
C ARG A 922 41.48 -21.26 3.70
N ASN A 923 41.05 -21.22 4.95
CA ASN A 923 41.06 -22.38 5.84
C ASN A 923 39.95 -23.39 5.45
N LEU A 924 38.79 -22.91 5.01
CA LEU A 924 37.68 -23.74 4.53
C LEU A 924 38.06 -24.55 3.27
N GLY A 925 38.71 -23.93 2.28
CA GLY A 925 39.19 -24.62 1.08
C GLY A 925 40.19 -25.76 1.38
N TYR A 926 41.03 -25.58 2.40
CA TYR A 926 42.01 -26.58 2.85
C TYR A 926 41.36 -27.83 3.46
N VAL A 927 40.22 -27.67 4.13
CA VAL A 927 39.50 -28.76 4.81
C VAL A 927 38.63 -29.54 3.83
N ALA A 928 37.86 -28.84 2.98
CA ALA A 928 36.93 -29.47 2.04
C ALA A 928 37.66 -30.40 1.04
N GLN A 929 38.80 -29.96 0.51
CA GLN A 929 39.53 -30.71 -0.52
C GLN A 929 40.19 -31.99 0.01
N ASN A 930 40.79 -31.95 1.20
CA ASN A 930 41.55 -33.11 1.73
C ASN A 930 40.67 -34.19 2.37
N LYS A 931 39.46 -33.81 2.82
CA LYS A 931 38.49 -34.75 3.42
C LYS A 931 37.44 -35.24 2.43
N GLY A 932 36.74 -34.32 1.74
CA GLY A 932 35.69 -34.67 0.78
C GLY A 932 36.21 -35.51 -0.39
N ALA A 933 37.41 -35.21 -0.92
CA ALA A 933 38.01 -36.02 -1.98
C ALA A 933 38.46 -37.42 -1.51
N LYS A 934 38.59 -37.65 -0.20
CA LYS A 934 38.90 -38.97 0.37
C LYS A 934 37.63 -39.82 0.45
N GLU A 935 36.53 -39.28 0.98
CA GLU A 935 35.22 -39.96 0.99
C GLU A 935 34.71 -40.23 -0.43
N ALA A 936 34.82 -39.26 -1.35
CA ALA A 936 34.40 -39.44 -2.74
C ALA A 936 35.17 -40.56 -3.47
N ARG A 937 36.48 -40.71 -3.20
CA ARG A 937 37.29 -41.83 -3.75
C ARG A 937 36.90 -43.19 -3.14
N ASP A 938 36.55 -43.21 -1.86
CA ASP A 938 36.08 -44.41 -1.14
C ASP A 938 34.67 -44.85 -1.62
N LEU A 939 33.83 -43.90 -2.02
CA LEU A 939 32.54 -44.18 -2.66
C LEU A 939 32.73 -44.71 -4.09
N LEU A 940 33.58 -44.06 -4.90
CA LEU A 940 33.80 -44.43 -6.30
C LEU A 940 34.41 -45.83 -6.48
N THR A 941 35.18 -46.32 -5.49
CA THR A 941 35.82 -47.63 -5.53
C THR A 941 34.91 -48.80 -5.13
N ARG A 942 33.67 -48.55 -4.63
CA ARG A 942 32.75 -49.62 -4.16
C ARG A 942 31.81 -50.19 -5.22
N GLY A 943 31.63 -49.53 -6.37
CA GLY A 943 31.20 -50.16 -7.63
C GLY A 943 29.88 -50.97 -7.66
N ARG A 944 28.93 -50.75 -6.74
CA ARG A 944 27.61 -51.42 -6.72
C ARG A 944 26.50 -50.44 -6.31
N PRO A 945 25.24 -50.65 -6.76
CA PRO A 945 24.11 -49.81 -6.36
C PRO A 945 23.86 -49.92 -4.84
N LEU A 946 23.70 -48.77 -4.19
CA LEU A 946 23.55 -48.65 -2.74
C LEU A 946 22.10 -48.88 -2.30
N HIS A 947 21.82 -50.09 -1.82
CA HIS A 947 20.86 -50.25 -0.73
C HIS A 947 21.63 -49.98 0.57
N TYR A 948 21.28 -48.92 1.29
CA TYR A 948 21.77 -48.70 2.65
C TYR A 948 20.94 -49.54 3.62
N SER A 949 21.60 -50.30 4.50
CA SER A 949 20.96 -50.80 5.72
C SER A 949 20.82 -49.67 6.75
N ASP A 950 19.91 -49.79 7.72
CA ASP A 950 19.70 -48.79 8.78
C ASP A 950 21.00 -48.42 9.53
N PHE A 951 21.92 -49.39 9.64
CA PHE A 951 23.24 -49.21 10.24
C PHE A 951 24.18 -48.33 9.40
N GLU A 952 24.12 -48.44 8.08
CA GLU A 952 24.93 -47.64 7.15
C GLU A 952 24.33 -46.25 6.92
N ALA A 953 22.99 -46.13 6.97
CA ALA A 953 22.31 -44.84 7.02
C ALA A 953 22.70 -44.04 8.28
N GLN A 954 22.78 -44.69 9.45
CA GLN A 954 23.29 -44.05 10.67
C GLN A 954 24.79 -43.67 10.60
N GLN A 955 25.61 -44.35 9.80
CA GLN A 955 26.98 -43.87 9.53
C GLN A 955 27.02 -42.70 8.54
N SER A 956 26.12 -42.66 7.55
CA SER A 956 26.00 -41.53 6.61
C SER A 956 25.55 -40.22 7.29
N ILE A 957 24.64 -40.32 8.28
CA ILE A 957 24.22 -39.20 9.15
C ILE A 957 25.40 -38.62 9.98
N ASN A 958 26.46 -39.40 10.18
CA ASN A 958 27.70 -39.01 10.85
C ASN A 958 28.89 -38.88 9.87
N SER A 959 28.63 -38.58 8.58
CA SER A 959 29.69 -38.39 7.57
C SER A 959 30.41 -37.04 7.70
N ASP A 960 31.72 -37.03 7.42
CA ASP A 960 32.56 -35.82 7.51
C ASP A 960 32.11 -34.74 6.49
N TYR A 961 31.40 -35.14 5.42
CA TYR A 961 30.75 -34.24 4.45
C TYR A 961 29.56 -33.45 5.03
N LEU A 962 28.62 -34.11 5.72
CA LEU A 962 27.50 -33.42 6.37
C LEU A 962 27.96 -32.59 7.57
N ASP A 963 28.98 -33.04 8.29
CA ASP A 963 29.63 -32.20 9.29
C ASP A 963 30.38 -31.01 8.64
N GLY A 964 30.91 -31.14 7.42
CA GLY A 964 31.43 -30.01 6.63
C GLY A 964 30.39 -28.95 6.29
N ILE A 965 29.18 -29.35 5.88
CA ILE A 965 28.05 -28.44 5.66
C ILE A 965 27.60 -27.81 7.00
N ARG A 966 27.54 -28.60 8.07
CA ARG A 966 27.34 -28.06 9.43
C ARG A 966 28.41 -27.05 9.81
N TYR A 967 29.68 -27.25 9.48
CA TYR A 967 30.76 -26.29 9.78
C TYR A 967 30.62 -24.97 9.00
N LEU A 968 30.11 -24.98 7.77
CA LEU A 968 29.79 -23.74 7.02
C LEU A 968 28.68 -22.94 7.73
N TYR A 969 27.58 -23.60 8.06
CA TYR A 969 26.45 -23.02 8.81
C TYR A 969 26.88 -22.51 10.20
N LYS A 970 27.60 -23.35 10.94
CA LYS A 970 28.10 -23.12 12.30
C LYS A 970 29.12 -21.99 12.39
N TYR A 971 29.80 -21.66 11.29
CA TYR A 971 30.79 -20.58 11.20
C TYR A 971 30.25 -19.30 10.52
N GLY A 972 28.93 -19.15 10.41
CA GLY A 972 28.28 -17.91 9.99
C GLY A 972 28.24 -17.64 8.48
N VAL A 973 28.47 -18.67 7.64
CA VAL A 973 28.22 -18.56 6.20
C VAL A 973 26.75 -18.88 5.95
N THR A 974 25.96 -17.86 5.58
CA THR A 974 24.50 -17.96 5.40
C THR A 974 24.08 -17.73 3.94
N GLY A 975 22.84 -18.11 3.61
CA GLY A 975 22.24 -17.89 2.29
C GLY A 975 22.84 -18.78 1.19
N SER A 976 23.17 -18.15 0.07
CA SER A 976 23.35 -18.77 -1.25
C SER A 976 24.47 -19.81 -1.33
N ILE A 977 25.57 -19.62 -0.59
CA ILE A 977 26.75 -20.51 -0.65
C ILE A 977 26.45 -21.90 -0.05
N VAL A 978 25.59 -21.98 0.97
CA VAL A 978 25.18 -23.26 1.57
C VAL A 978 24.23 -23.99 0.62
N ILE A 979 23.33 -23.26 -0.04
CA ILE A 979 22.37 -23.81 -1.02
C ILE A 979 23.09 -24.40 -2.25
N ILE A 980 24.10 -23.69 -2.78
CA ILE A 980 24.93 -24.18 -3.90
C ILE A 980 25.72 -25.45 -3.53
N ALA A 981 26.06 -25.64 -2.25
CA ALA A 981 26.72 -26.85 -1.75
C ALA A 981 25.75 -28.01 -1.42
N ALA A 982 24.46 -27.73 -1.22
CA ALA A 982 23.45 -28.66 -0.72
C ALA A 982 22.54 -29.24 -1.82
N SER A 983 23.14 -30.03 -2.71
CA SER A 983 22.52 -30.99 -3.65
C SER A 983 21.32 -30.55 -4.54
N PRO A 984 21.42 -30.65 -5.90
CA PRO A 984 20.35 -30.30 -6.84
C PRO A 984 18.96 -30.93 -6.60
N ILE A 985 18.90 -32.05 -5.88
CA ILE A 985 17.68 -32.85 -5.66
C ILE A 985 16.63 -32.08 -4.85
N LEU A 986 17.03 -31.15 -3.97
CA LEU A 986 16.07 -30.36 -3.19
C LEU A 986 15.29 -29.36 -4.06
N ILE A 987 15.98 -28.76 -5.04
CA ILE A 987 15.44 -27.71 -5.91
C ILE A 987 14.44 -28.31 -6.92
N GLU A 988 14.76 -29.47 -7.49
CA GLU A 988 13.89 -30.18 -8.44
C GLU A 988 12.53 -30.54 -7.83
N ASN A 989 12.53 -30.99 -6.57
CA ASN A 989 11.32 -31.39 -5.85
C ASN A 989 10.46 -30.19 -5.39
N LEU A 990 11.08 -29.06 -5.05
CA LEU A 990 10.36 -27.83 -4.73
C LEU A 990 9.69 -27.22 -5.97
N VAL A 991 10.43 -27.14 -7.09
CA VAL A 991 9.93 -26.60 -8.37
C VAL A 991 8.81 -27.45 -8.97
N GLN A 992 8.83 -28.78 -8.78
CA GLN A 992 7.74 -29.66 -9.23
C GLN A 992 6.46 -29.57 -8.36
N ALA A 993 6.56 -29.13 -7.10
CA ALA A 993 5.42 -29.09 -6.17
C ALA A 993 4.63 -27.78 -6.24
N THR A 994 5.29 -26.64 -6.48
CA THR A 994 4.65 -25.31 -6.45
C THR A 994 4.73 -24.56 -7.78
N GLY A 995 5.56 -25.01 -8.73
CA GLY A 995 5.87 -24.28 -9.94
C GLY A 995 6.92 -23.19 -9.72
N THR A 996 7.77 -22.96 -10.72
CA THR A 996 9.02 -22.19 -10.62
C THR A 996 8.87 -20.79 -10.03
N LYS A 997 7.70 -20.15 -10.20
CA LYS A 997 7.45 -18.78 -9.79
C LYS A 997 6.88 -18.64 -8.37
N ALA A 998 5.91 -19.48 -8.00
CA ALA A 998 5.42 -19.53 -6.62
C ALA A 998 6.54 -19.99 -5.65
N ALA A 999 7.43 -20.88 -6.08
CA ALA A 999 8.64 -21.23 -5.34
C ALA A 999 9.58 -20.04 -5.09
N LEU A 1000 9.62 -19.05 -6.00
CA LEU A 1000 10.47 -17.86 -5.89
C LEU A 1000 9.83 -16.78 -5.00
N GLU A 1001 8.52 -16.56 -5.14
CA GLU A 1001 7.75 -15.60 -4.33
C GLU A 1001 7.61 -16.07 -2.87
N MET A 1002 7.26 -17.34 -2.66
CA MET A 1002 7.40 -17.98 -1.34
C MET A 1002 8.86 -17.89 -0.89
N GLY A 1003 9.82 -18.09 -1.80
CA GLY A 1003 11.24 -17.97 -1.52
C GLY A 1003 11.63 -16.64 -0.88
N THR A 1004 11.29 -15.49 -1.46
CA THR A 1004 11.78 -14.19 -0.99
C THR A 1004 11.09 -13.70 0.29
N GLU A 1005 9.75 -13.79 0.39
CA GLU A 1005 9.05 -13.45 1.65
C GLU A 1005 9.43 -14.41 2.78
N THR A 1006 9.52 -15.70 2.49
CA THR A 1006 9.97 -16.68 3.48
C THR A 1006 11.42 -16.38 3.84
N VAL A 1007 12.34 -16.08 2.91
CA VAL A 1007 13.74 -15.69 3.24
C VAL A 1007 13.84 -14.42 4.10
N LEU A 1008 12.97 -13.43 3.94
CA LEU A 1008 12.94 -12.22 4.79
C LEU A 1008 12.35 -12.49 6.18
N GLN A 1009 11.26 -13.27 6.27
CA GLN A 1009 10.67 -13.67 7.56
C GLN A 1009 11.57 -14.70 8.30
N MET A 1010 12.19 -15.63 7.57
CA MET A 1010 13.25 -16.54 8.03
C MET A 1010 14.46 -15.74 8.51
N GLY A 1011 14.94 -14.76 7.75
CA GLY A 1011 16.12 -13.96 8.08
C GLY A 1011 15.91 -13.15 9.36
N SER A 1012 14.78 -12.44 9.47
CA SER A 1012 14.43 -11.69 10.69
C SER A 1012 14.16 -12.61 11.89
N SER A 1013 13.51 -13.76 11.69
CA SER A 1013 13.33 -14.78 12.74
C SER A 1013 14.67 -15.42 13.17
N LEU A 1014 15.59 -15.72 12.24
CA LEU A 1014 16.90 -16.30 12.55
C LEU A 1014 17.85 -15.30 13.24
N ILE A 1015 17.85 -14.03 12.83
CA ILE A 1015 18.77 -13.02 13.35
C ILE A 1015 18.37 -12.56 14.76
N PHE A 1016 17.06 -12.55 15.10
CA PHE A 1016 16.56 -12.05 16.39
C PHE A 1016 15.99 -13.12 17.33
N ARG A 1017 15.52 -14.27 16.80
CA ARG A 1017 14.92 -15.37 17.58
C ARG A 1017 15.67 -16.70 17.43
N GLY A 1018 16.53 -16.82 16.41
CA GLY A 1018 17.38 -17.99 16.17
C GLY A 1018 16.69 -19.15 15.45
N ASP A 1019 15.53 -18.92 14.83
CA ASP A 1019 14.75 -19.97 14.19
C ASP A 1019 13.78 -19.46 13.10
N LEU A 1020 12.86 -20.32 12.63
CA LEU A 1020 11.87 -20.05 11.57
C LEU A 1020 10.40 -20.04 12.05
N SER A 1021 10.14 -19.95 13.36
CA SER A 1021 8.80 -20.13 13.94
C SER A 1021 7.87 -18.93 13.80
N SER A 1022 8.38 -17.75 13.43
CA SER A 1022 7.57 -16.59 13.04
C SER A 1022 7.43 -16.46 11.53
N VAL A 1023 7.14 -17.60 10.93
CA VAL A 1023 6.60 -17.80 9.60
C VAL A 1023 5.36 -18.68 9.92
N ASP A 1024 4.13 -18.16 10.11
CA ASP A 1024 2.90 -19.00 10.36
C ASP A 1024 2.51 -19.68 9.03
N VAL A 1025 1.27 -20.03 8.68
CA VAL A 1025 0.85 -20.30 7.28
C VAL A 1025 -0.16 -19.27 6.78
N ALA A 1026 -1.02 -18.80 7.68
CA ALA A 1026 -2.30 -18.22 7.31
C ALA A 1026 -2.18 -16.99 6.39
N ASN A 1027 -1.11 -16.19 6.47
CA ASN A 1027 -1.03 -14.92 5.72
C ASN A 1027 -0.61 -15.00 4.25
N ILE A 1028 0.03 -16.07 3.73
CA ILE A 1028 0.14 -16.27 2.27
C ILE A 1028 -1.22 -16.74 1.73
N GLY A 1029 -1.98 -17.48 2.55
CA GLY A 1029 -3.40 -17.76 2.32
C GLY A 1029 -4.24 -16.48 2.28
N LEU A 1030 -4.26 -15.70 3.36
CA LEU A 1030 -5.03 -14.45 3.50
C LEU A 1030 -4.57 -13.37 2.51
N ALA A 1031 -3.27 -13.24 2.22
CA ALA A 1031 -2.79 -12.33 1.17
C ALA A 1031 -3.20 -12.78 -0.25
N SER A 1032 -3.53 -14.06 -0.45
CA SER A 1032 -4.22 -14.53 -1.67
C SER A 1032 -5.74 -14.28 -1.65
N VAL A 1033 -6.36 -14.13 -0.47
CA VAL A 1033 -7.81 -13.90 -0.25
C VAL A 1033 -8.17 -12.39 -0.20
N PHE A 1034 -7.17 -11.51 -0.12
CA PHE A 1034 -7.34 -10.06 0.05
C PHE A 1034 -6.33 -9.22 -0.78
N GLY A 1035 -5.64 -9.84 -1.74
CA GLY A 1035 -4.62 -9.29 -2.62
C GLY A 1035 -3.86 -8.05 -2.11
N LYS A 1036 -2.79 -8.28 -1.34
CA LYS A 1036 -1.66 -7.35 -1.15
C LYS A 1036 -1.97 -5.86 -0.82
N PHE A 1037 -3.12 -5.57 -0.19
CA PHE A 1037 -3.33 -4.40 0.67
C PHE A 1037 -3.89 -4.74 2.06
N SER A 1038 -4.17 -6.01 2.36
CA SER A 1038 -4.45 -6.44 3.74
C SER A 1038 -3.19 -6.40 4.59
N PHE A 1039 -3.29 -5.67 5.68
CA PHE A 1039 -2.22 -5.40 6.61
C PHE A 1039 -1.71 -6.66 7.33
N VAL A 1040 -0.41 -6.63 7.67
CA VAL A 1040 0.21 -7.38 8.77
C VAL A 1040 0.49 -8.89 8.54
N SER A 1041 1.75 -9.16 8.16
CA SER A 1041 2.61 -10.33 8.46
C SER A 1041 2.05 -11.76 8.65
N GLN A 1042 2.70 -12.73 7.94
CA GLN A 1042 3.42 -13.94 8.46
C GLN A 1042 2.97 -15.33 7.91
N ALA A 1043 3.79 -16.07 7.11
CA ALA A 1043 3.35 -17.33 6.42
C ALA A 1043 4.39 -18.30 5.73
N PHE A 1044 4.11 -19.63 5.70
CA PHE A 1044 4.99 -20.83 5.54
C PHE A 1044 4.85 -21.66 4.25
N ILE A 1045 5.76 -22.65 4.13
CA ILE A 1045 5.62 -24.12 3.87
C ILE A 1045 6.81 -24.58 3.01
N ASP A 1046 7.39 -25.79 3.06
CA ASP A 1046 7.63 -26.86 4.07
C ASP A 1046 8.50 -27.94 3.35
N TYR A 1047 9.07 -28.95 4.02
CA TYR A 1047 9.44 -30.21 3.35
C TYR A 1047 9.60 -31.40 4.32
N ASN A 1048 9.11 -32.59 3.92
CA ASN A 1048 9.40 -33.86 4.60
C ASN A 1048 9.56 -35.03 3.61
N ILE A 1049 10.39 -36.01 3.97
CA ILE A 1049 10.80 -37.14 3.14
C ILE A 1049 10.36 -38.44 3.80
N GLN A 1050 9.27 -39.06 3.30
CA GLN A 1050 9.02 -40.51 3.35
C GLN A 1050 7.74 -40.85 2.57
N ASP A 1051 7.89 -41.11 1.27
CA ASP A 1051 7.32 -42.29 0.61
C ASP A 1051 7.79 -42.34 -0.85
N GLY A 1052 8.48 -43.43 -1.21
CA GLY A 1052 8.95 -43.63 -2.58
C GLY A 1052 7.82 -44.19 -3.44
N VAL A 1053 7.38 -43.45 -4.47
CA VAL A 1053 6.40 -43.95 -5.44
C VAL A 1053 7.07 -44.28 -6.76
N SER A 1054 6.91 -45.54 -7.17
CA SER A 1054 7.37 -46.08 -8.43
C SER A 1054 6.49 -45.63 -9.61
N THR A 1055 7.12 -44.98 -10.60
CA THR A 1055 6.93 -45.12 -12.07
C THR A 1055 5.54 -45.27 -12.71
N SER A 1056 5.42 -44.61 -13.89
CA SER A 1056 4.41 -44.75 -14.97
C SER A 1056 3.27 -43.72 -14.91
N PHE A 1057 2.83 -43.05 -15.99
CA PHE A 1057 3.09 -43.09 -17.45
C PHE A 1057 3.42 -41.65 -17.94
N GLY A 1058 3.89 -41.31 -19.14
CA GLY A 1058 4.10 -42.04 -20.40
C GLY A 1058 3.85 -41.07 -21.58
N LEU A 1059 4.92 -40.62 -22.24
CA LEU A 1059 4.90 -39.59 -23.31
C LEU A 1059 4.84 -40.20 -24.72
N GLY A 1060 4.22 -39.50 -25.66
CA GLY A 1060 4.34 -39.70 -27.11
C GLY A 1060 3.65 -38.56 -27.88
N GLU A 1061 4.15 -38.03 -29.00
CA GLU A 1061 5.40 -38.28 -29.73
C GLU A 1061 5.91 -36.94 -30.30
N ASN A 1062 7.16 -36.51 -30.01
CA ASN A 1062 7.98 -35.60 -30.84
C ASN A 1062 9.35 -35.23 -30.22
N GLY A 1063 10.10 -36.21 -29.70
CA GLY A 1063 11.57 -36.21 -29.76
C GLY A 1063 12.39 -35.09 -29.06
N LYS A 1064 11.81 -34.25 -28.19
CA LYS A 1064 12.58 -33.36 -27.29
C LYS A 1064 12.73 -33.99 -25.90
N SER A 1065 13.93 -33.93 -25.32
CA SER A 1065 14.13 -34.25 -23.90
C SER A 1065 13.74 -33.04 -23.04
N LEU A 1066 13.32 -33.28 -21.79
CA LEU A 1066 12.95 -32.20 -20.86
C LEU A 1066 14.09 -31.19 -20.65
N PHE A 1067 15.34 -31.67 -20.64
CA PHE A 1067 16.56 -30.84 -20.63
C PHE A 1067 16.69 -29.92 -21.87
N SER A 1068 16.25 -30.35 -23.05
CA SER A 1068 16.30 -29.57 -24.30
C SER A 1068 15.17 -28.53 -24.45
N THR A 1069 14.41 -28.26 -23.39
CA THR A 1069 13.46 -27.13 -23.33
C THR A 1069 13.62 -26.35 -22.01
N GLY A 1070 14.09 -26.99 -20.93
CA GLY A 1070 14.54 -26.29 -19.73
C GLY A 1070 15.82 -25.46 -19.92
N VAL A 1071 16.77 -25.89 -20.75
CA VAL A 1071 18.05 -25.16 -20.94
C VAL A 1071 17.91 -23.95 -21.87
N ASP A 1072 17.05 -24.01 -22.90
CA ASP A 1072 16.79 -22.85 -23.79
C ASP A 1072 15.93 -21.76 -23.12
N LEU A 1073 15.22 -22.07 -22.03
CA LEU A 1073 14.51 -21.09 -21.19
C LEU A 1073 15.28 -20.69 -19.92
N GLY A 1074 16.41 -21.33 -19.62
CA GLY A 1074 17.25 -21.04 -18.45
C GLY A 1074 18.46 -20.14 -18.71
N VAL A 1075 18.87 -19.96 -19.97
CA VAL A 1075 20.04 -19.11 -20.36
C VAL A 1075 19.79 -18.36 -21.68
N GLY A 1076 18.51 -18.13 -22.04
CA GLY A 1076 18.08 -17.93 -23.43
C GLY A 1076 17.76 -16.51 -23.90
N SER A 1077 17.74 -15.49 -23.03
CA SER A 1077 17.41 -14.10 -23.42
C SER A 1077 18.17 -13.03 -22.62
N PHE A 1078 19.50 -13.04 -22.69
CA PHE A 1078 20.32 -11.87 -22.28
C PHE A 1078 20.91 -11.14 -23.51
N ASN A 1079 20.36 -9.95 -23.76
CA ASN A 1079 20.92 -8.83 -24.53
C ASN A 1079 21.32 -8.99 -26.02
N LEU A 1080 20.63 -8.22 -26.86
CA LEU A 1080 21.18 -7.64 -28.09
C LEU A 1080 21.17 -6.10 -27.97
N GLY A 1081 22.31 -5.50 -27.60
CA GLY A 1081 22.46 -4.04 -27.49
C GLY A 1081 23.88 -3.60 -27.09
N HIS A 1082 24.70 -3.22 -28.08
CA HIS A 1082 26.09 -2.73 -27.97
C HIS A 1082 26.35 -1.78 -26.78
N SER A 1083 27.38 -2.00 -25.95
CA SER A 1083 28.83 -1.80 -26.17
C SER A 1083 29.28 -0.33 -26.23
N GLU A 1084 29.97 0.17 -25.19
CA GLU A 1084 31.16 1.04 -25.34
C GLU A 1084 31.96 1.30 -24.03
N ILE A 1085 31.99 0.36 -23.08
CA ILE A 1085 32.95 0.42 -21.95
C ILE A 1085 33.65 -0.92 -21.81
N LEU A 1086 34.87 -1.01 -22.38
CA LEU A 1086 36.02 -1.81 -21.92
C LEU A 1086 37.11 -1.85 -23.02
N ASN A 1087 37.67 -0.68 -23.35
CA ASN A 1087 38.85 -0.58 -24.22
C ASN A 1087 40.16 -0.79 -23.44
N VAL A 1088 40.16 -1.69 -22.44
CA VAL A 1088 41.28 -1.91 -21.49
C VAL A 1088 41.42 -3.39 -21.08
N SER A 1089 41.82 -4.26 -22.01
CA SER A 1089 42.94 -5.20 -21.81
C SER A 1089 43.20 -6.02 -23.08
N ASP A 1090 44.46 -6.05 -23.53
CA ASP A 1090 44.80 -6.49 -24.90
C ASP A 1090 45.18 -7.98 -24.96
N ILE A 1091 44.28 -8.88 -24.50
CA ILE A 1091 44.52 -10.33 -24.50
C ILE A 1091 43.55 -11.08 -25.43
N ASN A 1092 44.12 -11.51 -26.57
CA ASN A 1092 43.63 -12.57 -27.47
C ASN A 1092 42.52 -12.28 -28.51
N LYS A 1093 42.85 -11.37 -29.45
CA LYS A 1093 42.32 -11.31 -30.83
C LYS A 1093 42.37 -12.64 -31.63
N LYS A 1094 42.99 -13.71 -31.11
CA LYS A 1094 43.00 -15.07 -31.70
C LYS A 1094 41.72 -15.89 -31.45
N VAL A 1095 40.96 -15.62 -30.37
CA VAL A 1095 39.74 -16.38 -30.05
C VAL A 1095 38.63 -16.09 -31.07
N ILE A 1096 38.48 -14.82 -31.47
CA ILE A 1096 37.50 -14.35 -32.46
C ILE A 1096 37.67 -15.06 -33.82
N LYS A 1097 38.90 -15.41 -34.21
CA LYS A 1097 39.18 -16.09 -35.49
C LYS A 1097 38.79 -17.57 -35.51
N ILE A 1098 38.64 -18.21 -34.34
CA ILE A 1098 38.18 -19.60 -34.22
C ILE A 1098 36.64 -19.64 -34.28
N TYR A 1099 35.97 -18.70 -33.61
CA TYR A 1099 34.50 -18.64 -33.55
C TYR A 1099 33.85 -18.49 -34.94
N ASN A 1100 34.36 -17.60 -35.79
CA ASN A 1100 33.81 -17.35 -37.13
C ASN A 1100 33.96 -18.52 -38.12
N ASN A 1101 34.91 -19.44 -37.90
CA ASN A 1101 35.09 -20.61 -38.77
C ASN A 1101 34.17 -21.78 -38.41
N ILE A 1102 33.69 -21.87 -37.16
CA ILE A 1102 32.80 -22.94 -36.70
C ILE A 1102 31.36 -22.69 -37.18
N PHE A 1103 30.89 -21.44 -37.11
CA PHE A 1103 29.50 -21.10 -37.46
C PHE A 1103 29.22 -20.97 -38.96
N SER A 1104 30.24 -20.82 -39.82
CA SER A 1104 30.05 -20.74 -41.28
C SER A 1104 29.79 -22.11 -41.94
N GLY A 1105 30.33 -23.20 -41.37
CA GLY A 1105 30.06 -24.56 -41.84
C GLY A 1105 28.62 -25.03 -41.54
N ALA A 1106 28.13 -24.77 -40.33
CA ALA A 1106 26.81 -25.21 -39.88
C ALA A 1106 25.65 -24.60 -40.69
N ARG A 1107 25.76 -23.33 -41.10
CA ARG A 1107 24.73 -22.66 -41.92
C ARG A 1107 24.58 -23.20 -43.33
N LYS A 1108 25.57 -23.93 -43.87
CA LYS A 1108 25.49 -24.48 -45.24
C LYS A 1108 24.75 -25.82 -45.30
N GLY A 1109 24.92 -26.70 -44.30
CA GLY A 1109 24.29 -28.02 -44.30
C GLY A 1109 22.76 -28.01 -44.10
N ILE A 1110 22.24 -27.04 -43.35
CA ILE A 1110 20.80 -26.97 -43.03
C ILE A 1110 20.00 -26.40 -44.23
N GLY A 1111 20.62 -25.61 -45.10
CA GLY A 1111 19.97 -25.06 -46.30
C GLY A 1111 19.74 -26.07 -47.43
N GLU A 1112 20.51 -27.16 -47.51
CA GLU A 1112 20.39 -28.16 -48.58
C GLU A 1112 19.40 -29.30 -48.25
N TYR A 1113 19.09 -29.53 -46.97
CA TYR A 1113 18.13 -30.58 -46.58
C TYR A 1113 16.65 -30.19 -46.80
N SER A 1114 16.38 -28.92 -47.09
CA SER A 1114 15.03 -28.38 -47.37
C SER A 1114 14.67 -28.39 -48.88
N LYS A 1115 15.39 -29.17 -49.70
CA LYS A 1115 15.19 -29.24 -51.17
C LYS A 1115 15.02 -30.65 -51.74
N THR A 1116 14.86 -31.67 -50.90
CA THR A 1116 14.84 -33.09 -51.34
C THR A 1116 13.65 -33.91 -50.80
N LYS A 1117 12.55 -33.23 -50.46
CA LYS A 1117 11.20 -33.81 -50.41
C LYS A 1117 10.18 -32.84 -51.02
N GLU A 1118 10.12 -32.87 -52.36
CA GLU A 1118 8.86 -32.66 -53.08
C GLU A 1118 7.91 -33.84 -52.82
#